data_AF-A0ABD1AC89-F1
#
_entry.id   AF-A0ABD1AC89-F1
#
_cell.length_a   1.000
_cell.length_b   1.000
_cell.length_c   1.000
_cell.angle_alpha   90.00
_cell.angle_beta   90.00
_cell.angle_gamma   90.00
#
_symmetry.space_group_name_H-M   'P 1'
#
loop_
_entity.id
_entity.type
_entity.pdbx_description
1 polymer ?
#
loop_
_entity_poly.entity_id
_entity_poly.type
_entity_poly.pdbx_seq_one_letter_code
_entity_poly.pdbx_strand_id
1 'polypeptide(L)'
;MKLLLLLLFLLHISHSFTTSRPISEFRALLSLKSSLTGTGDDGKNSPLSSWKVSTSFCTWTGVTCDISRRHVTSLDLSGLNLSGTLSPDVSHLRLLQNLSLAENQISGPIPPEISNLSGLRHLNLSNNVFNGSFPDEISSGLLNLRVLDVYNNNLTGDLPLSVTNLTQLRHLHLGGNYFAGTIPASYGSWPVIEYLAVSGNELVGKIPPEIGNLKTLRELYIGYYNAFEDGLPPEIGNLSELVRFDAANCGLTGKIPPEIGKLQKLDTLFLQVNVFSGPLTWELGTLSSLKSMDLSNNMFTGEIPTSFAELKNLTLLNLFRNKLNGEIPEFIGDLPELEVLQLWENNFTGSIPQKLGENGKLNLVDLSSNKLTGTLPPNMCSGNKLETLITLGNFLFGSIPDSLGKCESLTRIRMGENFLNGSIPKGLFGLPKLTQVELQDNYLTGELPVAGGVSVNLGQISLSNNQLSGPLPPAIGNFTGVQKLLLDGNKFEGPIPSEVGKLQQLSKIDFSHNLFSGRIAPEISHCKLLTFVDLSRNELSGEIPNEITGMKILNYLNLSRNHLVGSIPAPISSMQSLTSLDFSYNNLSGLVPGTGQFSYFNYTSFLGNPDLCGPYLGPCKEGIAKGAHQSHSKGPLSASMKLLLVLGLLVCSIAFAVAAIIKARSLKKASESRAWRLTAFQRLDFTCDDVLDSLKEDNIIGKGGAGIVYKGVMPNGDQVAVKRLAAMSRGSSHDHGFNAEIQTLGRIRHRHIVRLLGFCSNHETNLLVYEYMPNGSLGEVLHGKKGGHLHWDTRYKIALEAAKGLCYLHHDCSPLIVHRDVKSNNILLDSNFEAHVADFGLAKFLQDSGTSECMSAIAGSYGYIAPEYAYTLKVDEKSDVYSFGVVLLELVTGRKPVGEFGDGVDIVQWVRKMTDSNKESVLKVLDPRLSSIPIHEVTHVFYVAMLCVEEQAVERPTMREVVQILTEIPKLPPSKDQPATESTTDVELSPKSDGQGPPDLLNL
;
A
#
# COMPACT_ATOMS: atom_id res chain seq x y z
N MET A 1 -32.61 75.32 -2.35
CA MET A 1 -32.30 73.87 -2.27
C MET A 1 -31.00 73.47 -2.97
N LYS A 2 -30.75 73.78 -4.25
CA LYS A 2 -29.53 73.32 -4.96
C LYS A 2 -28.18 73.79 -4.36
N LEU A 3 -28.11 74.98 -3.75
CA LEU A 3 -26.86 75.47 -3.12
C LEU A 3 -26.50 74.73 -1.81
N LEU A 4 -27.50 74.22 -1.08
CA LEU A 4 -27.29 73.50 0.17
C LEU A 4 -26.74 72.07 -0.08
N LEU A 5 -27.20 71.42 -1.16
CA LEU A 5 -26.62 70.13 -1.59
C LEU A 5 -25.17 70.28 -2.06
N LEU A 6 -24.78 71.40 -2.69
CA LEU A 6 -23.41 71.59 -3.14
C LEU A 6 -22.43 71.77 -1.97
N LEU A 7 -22.82 72.49 -0.90
CA LEU A 7 -22.02 72.58 0.33
C LEU A 7 -21.93 71.23 1.06
N LEU A 8 -23.02 70.45 1.13
CA LEU A 8 -22.99 69.11 1.73
C LEU A 8 -22.09 68.14 0.95
N PHE A 9 -22.03 68.25 -0.38
CA PHE A 9 -21.13 67.44 -1.20
C PHE A 9 -19.65 67.81 -1.00
N LEU A 10 -19.33 69.11 -0.87
CA LEU A 10 -17.97 69.59 -0.59
C LEU A 10 -17.50 69.27 0.85
N LEU A 11 -18.42 69.19 1.81
CA LEU A 11 -18.17 68.71 3.18
C LEU A 11 -18.13 67.17 3.32
N HIS A 12 -18.33 66.41 2.24
CA HIS A 12 -18.13 64.95 2.20
C HIS A 12 -16.93 64.50 1.37
N ILE A 13 -16.27 65.41 0.65
CA ILE A 13 -15.01 65.13 -0.08
C ILE A 13 -13.77 65.44 0.80
N SER A 14 -13.97 66.02 1.99
CA SER A 14 -12.90 66.55 2.85
C SER A 14 -12.55 65.70 4.08
N HIS A 15 -12.93 64.42 4.15
CA HIS A 15 -12.35 63.33 4.98
C HIS A 15 -12.67 62.00 4.24
N SER A 16 -11.74 61.11 3.85
CA SER A 16 -10.39 60.86 4.38
C SER A 16 -9.42 60.38 3.30
N PHE A 17 -8.55 61.26 2.79
CA PHE A 17 -7.24 60.81 2.29
C PHE A 17 -6.30 60.69 3.50
N THR A 18 -6.43 59.59 4.25
CA THR A 18 -5.35 59.14 5.12
C THR A 18 -4.21 58.66 4.23
N THR A 19 -3.34 59.59 3.84
CA THR A 19 -1.97 59.25 3.46
C THR A 19 -1.33 58.63 4.70
N SER A 20 -1.36 57.29 4.77
CA SER A 20 -0.67 56.57 5.82
C SER A 20 0.80 56.99 5.77
N ARG A 21 1.35 57.38 6.92
CA ARG A 21 2.79 57.65 7.00
C ARG A 21 3.49 56.38 6.53
N PRO A 22 4.46 56.46 5.60
CA PRO A 22 5.11 55.27 5.06
C PRO A 22 5.62 54.41 6.21
N ILE A 23 5.17 53.15 6.25
CA ILE A 23 5.58 52.18 7.26
C ILE A 23 7.08 51.95 7.03
N SER A 24 7.88 52.35 8.01
CA SER A 24 9.32 52.09 8.02
C SER A 24 9.59 50.59 7.96
N GLU A 25 10.62 50.14 7.24
CA GLU A 25 10.98 48.72 7.10
C GLU A 25 11.04 47.98 8.45
N PHE A 26 11.56 48.63 9.49
CA PHE A 26 11.54 48.14 10.87
C PHE A 26 10.15 47.75 11.40
N ARG A 27 9.11 48.54 11.08
CA ARG A 27 7.71 48.23 11.44
C ARG A 27 7.14 47.11 10.57
N ALA A 28 7.51 47.04 9.29
CA ALA A 28 7.10 45.95 8.41
C ALA A 28 7.64 44.59 8.90
N LEU A 29 8.92 44.55 9.31
CA LEU A 29 9.51 43.38 9.95
C LEU A 29 8.82 43.05 11.29
N LEU A 30 8.50 44.03 12.14
CA LEU A 30 7.76 43.76 13.37
C LEU A 30 6.31 43.28 13.12
N SER A 31 5.65 43.76 12.07
CA SER A 31 4.34 43.26 11.61
C SER A 31 4.44 41.79 11.20
N LEU A 32 5.44 41.44 10.36
CA LEU A 32 5.72 40.07 9.98
C LEU A 32 6.05 39.17 11.18
N LYS A 33 6.83 39.68 12.16
CA LYS A 33 7.08 38.95 13.41
C LYS A 33 5.80 38.69 14.21
N SER A 34 4.82 39.58 14.14
CA SER A 34 3.54 39.40 14.84
C SER A 34 2.54 38.50 14.11
N SER A 35 2.69 38.30 12.80
CA SER A 35 1.87 37.36 12.02
C SER A 35 2.45 35.94 11.95
N LEU A 36 3.70 35.76 12.40
CA LEU A 36 4.41 34.49 12.46
C LEU A 36 4.65 34.05 13.90
N THR A 37 4.54 32.75 14.14
CA THR A 37 4.68 32.07 15.43
C THR A 37 5.64 30.91 15.26
N GLY A 38 6.42 30.55 16.29
CA GLY A 38 7.32 29.40 16.25
C GLY A 38 6.92 28.35 17.28
N THR A 39 7.10 27.08 16.97
CA THR A 39 6.85 25.99 17.92
C THR A 39 7.78 26.07 19.13
N GLY A 40 7.24 26.04 20.35
CA GLY A 40 8.01 26.11 21.60
C GLY A 40 8.16 27.51 22.19
N ASP A 41 7.13 28.36 22.07
CA ASP A 41 7.17 29.76 22.52
C ASP A 41 7.04 29.96 24.05
N ASP A 42 7.99 29.41 24.81
CA ASP A 42 8.26 29.79 26.21
C ASP A 42 8.95 31.18 26.31
N GLY A 43 8.86 32.01 25.27
CA GLY A 43 9.47 33.34 25.16
C GLY A 43 11.01 33.39 25.12
N LYS A 44 11.70 32.28 25.36
CA LYS A 44 13.18 32.19 25.37
C LYS A 44 13.79 31.54 24.13
N ASN A 45 13.11 30.56 23.52
CA ASN A 45 13.63 29.76 22.41
C ASN A 45 12.94 30.04 21.05
N SER A 46 12.23 31.16 20.91
CA SER A 46 11.61 31.56 19.63
C SER A 46 12.67 31.71 18.50
N PRO A 47 12.44 31.17 17.28
CA PRO A 47 13.35 31.35 16.14
C PRO A 47 13.61 32.83 15.79
N LEU A 48 12.61 33.68 16.01
CA LEU A 48 12.69 35.14 15.78
C LEU A 48 13.06 35.91 17.06
N SER A 49 13.71 35.25 18.04
CA SER A 49 14.11 35.86 19.32
C SER A 49 15.07 37.04 19.16
N SER A 50 15.88 37.10 18.10
CA SER A 50 16.77 38.24 17.80
C SER A 50 16.00 39.51 17.40
N TRP A 51 14.75 39.38 16.94
CA TRP A 51 13.95 40.49 16.39
C TRP A 51 13.44 41.37 17.54
N LYS A 52 14.32 42.20 18.11
CA LYS A 52 14.07 43.03 19.30
C LYS A 52 14.12 44.51 18.96
N VAL A 53 13.17 45.28 19.49
CA VAL A 53 13.04 46.74 19.30
C VAL A 53 14.32 47.51 19.69
N SER A 54 15.12 46.97 20.62
CA SER A 54 16.38 47.54 21.10
C SER A 54 17.60 47.25 20.23
N THR A 55 17.44 46.58 19.08
CA THR A 55 18.55 46.12 18.21
C THR A 55 18.32 46.53 16.77
N SER A 56 19.40 46.71 16.01
CA SER A 56 19.30 47.03 14.58
C SER A 56 18.71 45.84 13.81
N PHE A 57 17.71 46.08 12.95
CA PHE A 57 17.10 45.03 12.15
C PHE A 57 18.10 44.34 11.21
N CYS A 58 19.17 45.02 10.79
CA CYS A 58 20.28 44.44 10.04
C CYS A 58 21.17 43.46 10.85
N THR A 59 20.79 43.15 12.09
CA THR A 59 21.41 42.11 12.93
C THR A 59 20.44 41.00 13.33
N TRP A 60 19.22 41.02 12.78
CA TRP A 60 18.20 40.01 13.05
C TRP A 60 18.42 38.76 12.18
N THR A 61 18.16 37.58 12.76
CA THR A 61 18.18 36.30 12.05
C THR A 61 17.35 36.40 10.77
N GLY A 62 17.96 36.02 9.64
CA GLY A 62 17.33 36.06 8.32
C GLY A 62 17.37 37.41 7.59
N VAL A 63 17.70 38.52 8.26
CA VAL A 63 17.67 39.86 7.66
C VAL A 63 19.06 40.27 7.16
N THR A 64 19.19 40.48 5.86
CA THR A 64 20.37 41.10 5.24
C THR A 64 20.05 42.50 4.74
N CYS A 65 20.90 43.47 5.06
CA CYS A 65 20.79 44.84 4.60
C CYS A 65 21.82 45.21 3.54
N ASP A 66 21.58 46.33 2.86
CA ASP A 66 22.49 47.00 1.95
C ASP A 66 23.82 47.40 2.61
N ILE A 67 24.79 47.83 1.80
CA ILE A 67 26.14 48.24 2.25
C ILE A 67 26.08 49.40 3.28
N SER A 68 25.10 50.31 3.17
CA SER A 68 24.91 51.40 4.15
C SER A 68 24.22 50.96 5.44
N ARG A 69 23.75 49.71 5.52
CA ARG A 69 22.98 49.11 6.63
C ARG A 69 21.73 49.90 7.00
N ARG A 70 21.01 50.40 5.98
CA ARG A 70 19.79 51.20 6.13
C ARG A 70 18.55 50.54 5.56
N HIS A 71 18.72 49.63 4.61
CA HIS A 71 17.63 49.02 3.86
C HIS A 71 17.78 47.50 3.75
N VAL A 72 16.69 46.76 3.95
CA VAL A 72 16.65 45.30 3.79
C VAL A 72 16.73 44.93 2.30
N THR A 73 17.68 44.07 1.96
CA THR A 73 17.90 43.57 0.59
C THR A 73 17.67 42.06 0.46
N SER A 74 17.74 41.30 1.56
CA SER A 74 17.34 39.88 1.60
C SER A 74 16.63 39.58 2.92
N LEU A 75 15.58 38.76 2.85
CA LEU A 75 14.88 38.19 3.99
C LEU A 75 14.74 36.69 3.77
N ASP A 76 15.41 35.90 4.59
CA ASP A 76 15.41 34.44 4.53
C ASP A 76 15.05 33.86 5.90
N LEU A 77 13.87 33.25 6.00
CA LEU A 77 13.32 32.65 7.21
C LEU A 77 13.09 31.13 7.03
N SER A 78 13.85 30.52 6.13
CA SER A 78 13.63 29.13 5.72
C SER A 78 14.01 28.12 6.82
N GLY A 79 13.26 27.02 6.93
CA GLY A 79 13.56 25.93 7.87
C GLY A 79 13.42 26.29 9.36
N LEU A 80 12.69 27.38 9.69
CA LEU A 80 12.56 27.89 11.06
C LEU A 80 11.31 27.37 11.81
N ASN A 81 10.56 26.45 11.20
CA ASN A 81 9.33 25.87 11.72
C ASN A 81 8.28 26.91 12.15
N LEU A 82 8.10 27.94 11.32
CA LEU A 82 7.21 29.08 11.54
C LEU A 82 5.79 28.78 11.05
N SER A 83 4.79 29.01 11.90
CA SER A 83 3.36 28.95 11.60
C SER A 83 2.72 30.34 11.60
N GLY A 84 1.55 30.49 10.97
CA GLY A 84 0.80 31.75 10.94
C GLY A 84 0.47 32.19 9.52
N THR A 85 0.55 33.49 9.23
CA THR A 85 0.27 34.04 7.88
C THR A 85 1.34 35.04 7.45
N LEU A 86 1.51 35.20 6.14
CA LEU A 86 2.42 36.21 5.57
C LEU A 86 1.76 37.59 5.62
N SER A 87 2.28 38.50 6.45
CA SER A 87 1.73 39.86 6.56
C SER A 87 1.90 40.67 5.26
N PRO A 88 0.84 41.31 4.72
CA PRO A 88 0.92 42.20 3.57
C PRO A 88 1.91 43.36 3.74
N ASP A 89 2.24 43.73 4.99
CA ASP A 89 3.22 44.78 5.29
C ASP A 89 4.63 44.46 4.77
N VAL A 90 4.94 43.20 4.42
CA VAL A 90 6.20 42.81 3.77
C VAL A 90 6.47 43.63 2.49
N SER A 91 5.40 44.10 1.82
CA SER A 91 5.43 44.99 0.66
C SER A 91 6.13 46.34 0.90
N HIS A 92 6.33 46.76 2.14
CA HIS A 92 7.06 47.98 2.50
C HIS A 92 8.59 47.83 2.42
N LEU A 93 9.12 46.61 2.29
CA LEU A 93 10.56 46.33 2.12
C LEU A 93 11.03 46.63 0.69
N ARG A 94 10.85 47.87 0.21
CA ARG A 94 10.90 48.22 -1.23
C ARG A 94 12.23 47.95 -1.96
N LEU A 95 13.33 47.71 -1.24
CA LEU A 95 14.64 47.36 -1.82
C LEU A 95 14.99 45.86 -1.70
N LEU A 96 14.03 45.03 -1.27
CA LEU A 96 14.17 43.58 -1.15
C LEU A 96 14.41 42.94 -2.53
N GLN A 97 15.46 42.13 -2.63
CA GLN A 97 15.82 41.38 -3.84
C GLN A 97 15.58 39.88 -3.68
N ASN A 98 15.60 39.38 -2.45
CA ASN A 98 15.34 37.98 -2.13
C ASN A 98 14.37 37.87 -0.94
N LEU A 99 13.31 37.11 -1.11
CA LEU A 99 12.38 36.67 -0.06
C LEU A 99 12.31 35.14 -0.09
N SER A 100 12.72 34.50 1.00
CA SER A 100 12.58 33.06 1.19
C SER A 100 11.93 32.75 2.53
N LEU A 101 10.87 31.95 2.49
CA LEU A 101 10.11 31.48 3.65
C LEU A 101 9.96 29.94 3.62
N ALA A 102 10.85 29.25 2.90
CA ALA A 102 10.71 27.84 2.56
C ALA A 102 10.74 26.91 3.79
N GLU A 103 10.18 25.71 3.70
CA GLU A 103 10.25 24.69 4.77
C GLU A 103 9.70 25.21 6.12
N ASN A 104 8.44 25.66 6.09
CA ASN A 104 7.72 26.21 7.25
C ASN A 104 6.25 25.73 7.25
N GLN A 105 5.42 26.28 8.12
CA GLN A 105 3.99 25.97 8.27
C GLN A 105 3.13 27.22 8.05
N ILE A 106 3.56 28.13 7.15
CA ILE A 106 2.85 29.39 6.88
C ILE A 106 1.61 29.09 6.03
N SER A 107 0.49 29.71 6.42
CA SER A 107 -0.86 29.43 5.93
C SER A 107 -1.56 30.67 5.37
N GLY A 108 -2.71 30.45 4.74
CA GLY A 108 -3.53 31.50 4.14
C GLY A 108 -3.08 31.87 2.72
N PRO A 109 -3.71 32.88 2.10
CA PRO A 109 -3.38 33.29 0.75
C PRO A 109 -2.06 34.05 0.67
N ILE A 110 -1.40 33.95 -0.48
CA ILE A 110 -0.24 34.80 -0.82
C ILE A 110 -0.73 36.25 -0.99
N PRO A 111 -0.23 37.24 -0.22
CA PRO A 111 -0.68 38.63 -0.34
C PRO A 111 -0.39 39.25 -1.71
N PRO A 112 -1.39 39.77 -2.45
CA PRO A 112 -1.18 40.47 -3.71
C PRO A 112 -0.24 41.67 -3.60
N GLU A 113 -0.18 42.31 -2.42
CA GLU A 113 0.68 43.47 -2.13
C GLU A 113 2.18 43.18 -2.29
N ILE A 114 2.60 41.91 -2.29
CA ILE A 114 3.98 41.49 -2.61
C ILE A 114 4.41 42.03 -3.99
N SER A 115 3.48 42.21 -4.93
CA SER A 115 3.70 42.86 -6.22
C SER A 115 4.38 44.25 -6.15
N ASN A 116 4.26 44.98 -5.03
CA ASN A 116 4.92 46.27 -4.83
C ASN A 116 6.45 46.16 -4.66
N LEU A 117 6.99 44.96 -4.46
CA LEU A 117 8.43 44.70 -4.30
C LEU A 117 9.14 44.63 -5.66
N SER A 118 9.03 45.67 -6.49
CA SER A 118 9.50 45.67 -7.89
C SER A 118 11.00 45.39 -8.09
N GLY A 119 11.81 45.44 -7.04
CA GLY A 119 13.22 45.02 -7.03
C GLY A 119 13.46 43.51 -6.81
N LEU A 120 12.42 42.73 -6.50
CA LEU A 120 12.53 41.31 -6.14
C LEU A 120 12.99 40.47 -7.32
N ARG A 121 13.95 39.57 -7.06
CA ARG A 121 14.58 38.65 -8.02
C ARG A 121 14.37 37.19 -7.65
N HIS A 122 14.19 36.90 -6.37
CA HIS A 122 14.01 35.55 -5.84
C HIS A 122 12.84 35.57 -4.85
N LEU A 123 11.82 34.76 -5.13
CA LEU A 123 10.67 34.51 -4.26
C LEU A 123 10.54 33.00 -4.09
N ASN A 124 10.82 32.50 -2.88
CA ASN A 124 10.64 31.09 -2.55
C ASN A 124 9.73 30.95 -1.32
N LEU A 125 8.58 30.30 -1.54
CA LEU A 125 7.52 30.01 -0.57
C LEU A 125 7.26 28.50 -0.46
N SER A 126 8.20 27.67 -0.94
CA SER A 126 8.03 26.21 -1.02
C SER A 126 7.88 25.52 0.34
N ASN A 127 7.33 24.31 0.34
CA ASN A 127 7.16 23.47 1.54
C ASN A 127 6.47 24.24 2.67
N ASN A 128 5.22 24.66 2.42
CA ASN A 128 4.37 25.44 3.32
C ASN A 128 2.91 25.00 3.15
N VAL A 129 1.96 25.75 3.72
CA VAL A 129 0.51 25.49 3.58
C VAL A 129 -0.26 26.73 3.06
N PHE A 130 0.38 27.50 2.18
CA PHE A 130 -0.27 28.62 1.46
C PHE A 130 -1.44 28.10 0.62
N ASN A 131 -2.55 28.84 0.58
CA ASN A 131 -3.80 28.40 -0.04
C ASN A 131 -4.48 29.48 -0.89
N GLY A 132 -5.64 29.16 -1.48
CA GLY A 132 -6.33 30.04 -2.42
C GLY A 132 -5.70 29.99 -3.82
N SER A 133 -5.96 31.00 -4.65
CA SER A 133 -5.40 31.12 -6.00
C SER A 133 -4.09 31.89 -6.01
N PHE A 134 -3.22 31.61 -6.98
CA PHE A 134 -2.03 32.44 -7.21
C PHE A 134 -2.45 33.87 -7.63
N PRO A 135 -1.94 34.93 -6.99
CA PRO A 135 -2.34 36.31 -7.29
C PRO A 135 -1.62 36.84 -8.55
N ASP A 136 -2.40 37.15 -9.59
CA ASP A 136 -1.91 37.67 -10.88
C ASP A 136 -1.15 39.01 -10.76
N GLU A 137 -1.41 39.78 -9.70
CA GLU A 137 -0.72 41.03 -9.40
C GLU A 137 0.81 40.84 -9.29
N ILE A 138 1.25 39.70 -8.74
CA ILE A 138 2.69 39.36 -8.62
C ILE A 138 3.37 39.42 -9.99
N SER A 139 2.73 38.85 -11.00
CA SER A 139 3.25 38.82 -12.38
C SER A 139 3.28 40.18 -13.07
N SER A 140 2.47 41.14 -12.60
CA SER A 140 2.44 42.51 -13.14
C SER A 140 3.44 43.44 -12.44
N GLY A 141 3.70 43.24 -11.14
CA GLY A 141 4.61 44.07 -10.35
C GLY A 141 6.06 43.60 -10.30
N LEU A 142 6.30 42.29 -10.30
CA LEU A 142 7.64 41.70 -10.09
C LEU A 142 8.42 41.44 -11.38
N LEU A 143 8.46 42.39 -12.31
CA LEU A 143 9.07 42.21 -13.65
C LEU A 143 10.57 41.84 -13.65
N ASN A 144 11.26 41.99 -12.51
CA ASN A 144 12.66 41.61 -12.32
C ASN A 144 12.87 40.19 -11.76
N LEU A 145 11.78 39.44 -11.52
CA LEU A 145 11.83 38.12 -10.90
C LEU A 145 12.56 37.10 -11.79
N ARG A 146 13.45 36.30 -11.17
CA ARG A 146 14.28 35.27 -11.81
C ARG A 146 13.97 33.87 -11.28
N VAL A 147 13.58 33.79 -10.01
CA VAL A 147 13.15 32.55 -9.35
C VAL A 147 11.80 32.80 -8.71
N LEU A 148 10.82 31.98 -9.08
CA LEU A 148 9.52 31.85 -8.45
C LEU A 148 9.33 30.38 -8.07
N ASP A 149 9.32 30.10 -6.77
CA ASP A 149 9.13 28.76 -6.22
C ASP A 149 8.01 28.78 -5.18
N VAL A 150 6.97 28.00 -5.42
CA VAL A 150 5.83 27.76 -4.51
C VAL A 150 5.58 26.25 -4.35
N TYR A 151 6.59 25.42 -4.59
CA TYR A 151 6.49 23.96 -4.52
C TYR A 151 5.86 23.46 -3.21
N ASN A 152 5.07 22.39 -3.25
CA ASN A 152 4.54 21.72 -2.05
C ASN A 152 3.76 22.67 -1.12
N ASN A 153 2.58 23.08 -1.59
CA ASN A 153 1.65 23.99 -0.95
C ASN A 153 0.19 23.56 -1.23
N ASN A 154 -0.79 24.39 -0.84
CA ASN A 154 -2.23 24.14 -1.02
C ASN A 154 -2.88 25.16 -1.97
N LEU A 155 -2.13 25.64 -2.97
CA LEU A 155 -2.65 26.57 -4.00
C LEU A 155 -3.60 25.85 -4.95
N THR A 156 -4.58 26.59 -5.47
CA THR A 156 -5.74 26.10 -6.22
C THR A 156 -6.05 26.99 -7.42
N GLY A 157 -6.94 26.52 -8.31
CA GLY A 157 -7.33 27.24 -9.53
C GLY A 157 -6.45 26.86 -10.72
N ASP A 158 -6.57 27.57 -11.84
CA ASP A 158 -5.76 27.28 -13.03
C ASP A 158 -4.30 27.73 -12.85
N LEU A 159 -3.39 27.16 -13.64
CA LEU A 159 -2.01 27.66 -13.72
C LEU A 159 -2.00 29.14 -14.16
N PRO A 160 -1.30 30.04 -13.44
CA PRO A 160 -1.38 31.47 -13.70
C PRO A 160 -0.84 31.82 -15.09
N LEU A 161 -1.71 32.30 -15.98
CA LEU A 161 -1.31 32.76 -17.31
C LEU A 161 -0.37 33.97 -17.22
N SER A 162 -0.58 34.82 -16.21
CA SER A 162 0.11 36.09 -16.04
C SER A 162 1.63 35.96 -15.88
N VAL A 163 2.16 34.85 -15.34
CA VAL A 163 3.61 34.66 -15.12
C VAL A 163 4.42 34.64 -16.43
N THR A 164 3.76 34.53 -17.59
CA THR A 164 4.37 34.70 -18.91
C THR A 164 4.91 36.12 -19.15
N ASN A 165 4.40 37.13 -18.43
CA ASN A 165 4.92 38.50 -18.44
C ASN A 165 6.31 38.62 -17.78
N LEU A 166 6.73 37.65 -16.98
CA LEU A 166 8.01 37.65 -16.25
C LEU A 166 9.17 37.26 -17.19
N THR A 167 9.52 38.14 -18.12
CA THR A 167 10.54 37.87 -19.16
C THR A 167 11.96 37.63 -18.65
N GLN A 168 12.24 37.86 -17.37
CA GLN A 168 13.53 37.58 -16.71
C GLN A 168 13.55 36.25 -15.94
N LEU A 169 12.43 35.51 -15.91
CA LEU A 169 12.27 34.29 -15.14
C LEU A 169 13.15 33.16 -15.70
N ARG A 170 13.92 32.53 -14.81
CA ARG A 170 14.82 31.40 -15.09
C ARG A 170 14.36 30.11 -14.42
N HIS A 171 13.73 30.21 -13.26
CA HIS A 171 13.22 29.08 -12.51
C HIS A 171 11.76 29.34 -12.11
N LEU A 172 10.88 28.43 -12.51
CA LEU A 172 9.46 28.41 -12.13
C LEU A 172 9.10 27.04 -11.56
N HIS A 173 8.72 27.01 -10.29
CA HIS A 173 8.24 25.80 -9.62
C HIS A 173 6.84 26.02 -9.05
N LEU A 174 5.85 25.39 -9.69
CA LEU A 174 4.42 25.39 -9.31
C LEU A 174 3.93 23.99 -8.90
N GLY A 175 4.81 22.98 -8.96
CA GLY A 175 4.49 21.61 -8.58
C GLY A 175 4.05 21.40 -7.12
N GLY A 176 3.51 20.23 -6.79
CA GLY A 176 3.07 19.87 -5.44
C GLY A 176 1.95 20.79 -4.92
N ASN A 177 0.94 21.06 -5.72
CA ASN A 177 -0.19 21.93 -5.39
C ASN A 177 -1.49 21.28 -5.92
N TYR A 178 -2.60 22.03 -5.89
CA TYR A 178 -3.89 21.63 -6.45
C TYR A 178 -4.28 22.54 -7.62
N PHE A 179 -3.29 22.91 -8.46
CA PHE A 179 -3.59 23.61 -9.71
C PHE A 179 -4.32 22.67 -10.68
N ALA A 180 -5.39 23.15 -11.27
CA ALA A 180 -6.23 22.44 -12.22
C ALA A 180 -6.14 23.07 -13.62
N GLY A 181 -7.01 22.66 -14.54
CA GLY A 181 -7.03 23.17 -15.90
C GLY A 181 -5.93 22.54 -16.75
N THR A 182 -5.41 23.28 -17.74
CA THR A 182 -4.38 22.79 -18.67
C THR A 182 -3.08 23.60 -18.53
N ILE A 183 -1.96 23.06 -19.04
CA ILE A 183 -0.75 23.86 -19.19
C ILE A 183 -1.00 24.91 -20.29
N PRO A 184 -0.87 26.23 -20.01
CA PRO A 184 -1.11 27.25 -21.02
C PRO A 184 -0.07 27.20 -22.15
N ALA A 185 -0.49 27.21 -23.41
CA ALA A 185 0.43 27.24 -24.57
C ALA A 185 1.40 28.44 -24.54
N SER A 186 0.98 29.55 -23.94
CA SER A 186 1.80 30.73 -23.67
C SER A 186 3.01 30.47 -22.76
N TYR A 187 3.05 29.36 -22.01
CA TYR A 187 4.25 28.95 -21.25
C TYR A 187 5.43 28.63 -22.19
N GLY A 188 5.20 28.45 -23.50
CA GLY A 188 6.25 28.41 -24.52
C GLY A 188 6.90 29.75 -24.88
N SER A 189 6.54 30.86 -24.22
CA SER A 189 6.97 32.22 -24.60
C SER A 189 8.16 32.80 -23.81
N TRP A 190 8.61 32.17 -22.72
CA TRP A 190 9.71 32.71 -21.92
C TRP A 190 11.05 32.68 -22.69
N PRO A 191 11.79 33.81 -22.76
CA PRO A 191 13.01 33.88 -23.56
C PRO A 191 14.24 33.25 -22.88
N VAL A 192 14.21 33.06 -21.55
CA VAL A 192 15.38 32.69 -20.73
C VAL A 192 15.08 31.67 -19.62
N ILE A 193 13.95 30.96 -19.68
CA ILE A 193 13.59 29.95 -18.67
C ILE A 193 14.53 28.73 -18.75
N GLU A 194 15.07 28.30 -17.62
CA GLU A 194 16.02 27.18 -17.50
C GLU A 194 15.41 25.99 -16.73
N TYR A 195 14.47 26.25 -15.83
CA TYR A 195 13.78 25.24 -15.02
C TYR A 195 12.28 25.51 -15.02
N LEU A 196 11.48 24.50 -15.36
CA LEU A 196 10.01 24.53 -15.32
C LEU A 196 9.47 23.27 -14.67
N ALA A 197 8.82 23.42 -13.51
CA ALA A 197 8.18 22.32 -12.80
C ALA A 197 6.70 22.62 -12.48
N VAL A 198 5.81 21.77 -12.98
CA VAL A 198 4.35 21.78 -12.70
C VAL A 198 3.84 20.39 -12.24
N SER A 199 4.76 19.50 -11.90
CA SER A 199 4.50 18.12 -11.45
C SER A 199 3.73 18.05 -10.13
N GLY A 200 2.92 17.02 -9.91
CA GLY A 200 2.14 16.87 -8.67
C GLY A 200 1.04 17.93 -8.53
N ASN A 201 0.16 18.01 -9.53
CA ASN A 201 -1.01 18.89 -9.57
C ASN A 201 -2.24 18.11 -10.11
N GLU A 202 -3.36 18.79 -10.36
CA GLU A 202 -4.59 18.24 -10.95
C GLU A 202 -4.74 18.64 -12.45
N LEU A 203 -3.62 18.79 -13.17
CA LEU A 203 -3.62 19.27 -14.56
C LEU A 203 -4.15 18.22 -15.54
N VAL A 204 -4.89 18.66 -16.55
CA VAL A 204 -5.50 17.83 -17.59
C VAL A 204 -5.22 18.36 -19.00
N GLY A 205 -5.74 17.66 -20.02
CA GLY A 205 -5.59 18.04 -21.43
C GLY A 205 -4.21 17.71 -21.97
N LYS A 206 -3.87 18.26 -23.15
CA LYS A 206 -2.63 17.91 -23.87
C LYS A 206 -1.45 18.76 -23.38
N ILE A 207 -0.26 18.17 -23.41
CA ILE A 207 0.99 18.91 -23.26
C ILE A 207 1.13 19.86 -24.47
N PRO A 208 1.22 21.19 -24.29
CA PRO A 208 1.24 22.12 -25.42
C PRO A 208 2.58 22.03 -26.20
N PRO A 209 2.55 21.90 -27.54
CA PRO A 209 3.76 21.81 -28.35
C PRO A 209 4.64 23.06 -28.27
N GLU A 210 4.06 24.21 -27.91
CA GLU A 210 4.75 25.48 -27.68
C GLU A 210 5.84 25.39 -26.59
N ILE A 211 5.77 24.43 -25.65
CA ILE A 211 6.87 24.17 -24.71
C ILE A 211 8.19 23.94 -25.46
N GLY A 212 8.15 23.30 -26.64
CA GLY A 212 9.31 23.08 -27.50
C GLY A 212 9.99 24.37 -28.00
N ASN A 213 9.41 25.55 -27.80
CA ASN A 213 10.05 26.84 -28.11
C ASN A 213 11.08 27.28 -27.06
N LEU A 214 11.06 26.70 -25.85
CA LEU A 214 11.90 27.09 -24.71
C LEU A 214 13.36 26.61 -24.86
N LYS A 215 14.12 27.22 -25.78
CA LYS A 215 15.48 26.76 -26.15
C LYS A 215 16.52 26.77 -25.04
N THR A 216 16.26 27.52 -23.97
CA THR A 216 17.11 27.65 -22.78
C THR A 216 16.76 26.64 -21.68
N LEU A 217 15.66 25.89 -21.82
CA LEU A 217 15.16 24.97 -20.81
C LEU A 217 16.10 23.79 -20.61
N ARG A 218 16.49 23.56 -19.35
CA ARG A 218 17.45 22.54 -18.92
C ARG A 218 16.76 21.43 -18.11
N GLU A 219 15.73 21.77 -17.36
CA GLU A 219 14.95 20.79 -16.60
C GLU A 219 13.45 21.03 -16.76
N LEU A 220 12.72 19.97 -17.10
CA LEU A 220 11.27 19.97 -17.32
C LEU A 220 10.62 18.86 -16.50
N TYR A 221 9.81 19.25 -15.51
CA TYR A 221 9.04 18.33 -14.67
C TYR A 221 7.54 18.58 -14.84
N ILE A 222 6.88 17.65 -15.51
CA ILE A 222 5.41 17.67 -15.72
C ILE A 222 4.72 16.44 -15.11
N GLY A 223 5.49 15.45 -14.65
CA GLY A 223 5.04 14.17 -14.10
C GLY A 223 4.17 14.25 -12.84
N TYR A 224 3.74 13.08 -12.37
CA TYR A 224 3.05 12.79 -11.11
C TYR A 224 1.71 13.48 -10.91
N TYR A 225 0.65 12.68 -10.73
CA TYR A 225 -0.72 13.08 -10.36
C TYR A 225 -1.50 13.95 -11.38
N ASN A 226 -0.82 14.61 -12.31
CA ASN A 226 -1.43 15.18 -13.52
C ASN A 226 -2.03 14.05 -14.40
N ALA A 227 -3.04 14.37 -15.20
CA ALA A 227 -3.76 13.42 -16.07
C ALA A 227 -3.85 13.96 -17.51
N PHE A 228 -2.77 13.81 -18.27
CA PHE A 228 -2.66 14.36 -19.61
C PHE A 228 -3.35 13.50 -20.68
N GLU A 229 -3.84 14.15 -21.73
CA GLU A 229 -4.40 13.54 -22.93
C GLU A 229 -3.33 13.32 -24.02
N ASP A 230 -3.58 12.36 -24.91
CA ASP A 230 -2.67 11.92 -25.97
C ASP A 230 -1.29 11.49 -25.44
N GLY A 231 -0.21 11.84 -26.13
CA GLY A 231 1.17 11.48 -25.81
C GLY A 231 2.09 12.70 -25.89
N LEU A 232 3.40 12.47 -25.91
CA LEU A 232 4.38 13.55 -25.95
C LEU A 232 4.36 14.29 -27.31
N PRO A 233 4.32 15.63 -27.34
CA PRO A 233 4.48 16.40 -28.57
C PRO A 233 5.91 16.27 -29.12
N PRO A 234 6.10 16.03 -30.43
CA PRO A 234 7.42 15.95 -31.08
C PRO A 234 8.32 17.18 -30.85
N GLU A 235 7.70 18.35 -30.62
CA GLU A 235 8.37 19.62 -30.39
C GLU A 235 9.26 19.62 -29.13
N ILE A 236 9.05 18.70 -28.18
CA ILE A 236 9.96 18.47 -27.05
C ILE A 236 11.39 18.18 -27.53
N GLY A 237 11.54 17.48 -28.67
CA GLY A 237 12.85 17.24 -29.30
C GLY A 237 13.58 18.51 -29.79
N ASN A 238 12.95 19.69 -29.73
CA ASN A 238 13.57 20.96 -30.08
C ASN A 238 14.16 21.71 -28.86
N LEU A 239 14.15 21.12 -27.66
CA LEU A 239 14.70 21.65 -26.41
C LEU A 239 16.21 21.36 -26.28
N SER A 240 17.04 21.98 -27.11
CA SER A 240 18.47 21.63 -27.27
C SER A 240 19.34 21.71 -26.00
N GLU A 241 18.91 22.43 -24.97
CA GLU A 241 19.61 22.55 -23.68
C GLU A 241 19.12 21.59 -22.59
N LEU A 242 18.12 20.74 -22.89
CA LEU A 242 17.47 19.89 -21.90
C LEU A 242 18.41 18.80 -21.38
N VAL A 243 18.53 18.74 -20.06
CA VAL A 243 19.36 17.79 -19.28
C VAL A 243 18.46 16.78 -18.56
N ARG A 244 17.30 17.22 -18.06
CA ARG A 244 16.34 16.37 -17.35
C ARG A 244 14.93 16.53 -17.90
N PHE A 245 14.28 15.40 -18.17
CA PHE A 245 12.88 15.36 -18.53
C PHE A 245 12.14 14.29 -17.73
N ASP A 246 11.14 14.73 -16.95
CA ASP A 246 10.25 13.86 -16.18
C ASP A 246 8.78 14.14 -16.54
N ALA A 247 8.14 13.11 -17.09
CA ALA A 247 6.71 13.03 -17.35
C ALA A 247 6.13 11.69 -16.86
N ALA A 248 6.67 11.15 -15.77
CA ALA A 248 6.20 9.91 -15.17
C ALA A 248 4.78 10.05 -14.59
N ASN A 249 4.02 8.96 -14.45
CA ASN A 249 2.73 8.92 -13.76
C ASN A 249 1.73 10.02 -14.21
N CYS A 250 1.47 10.09 -15.52
CA CYS A 250 0.57 11.09 -16.12
C CYS A 250 -0.54 10.52 -17.02
N GLY A 251 -0.60 9.19 -17.21
CA GLY A 251 -1.55 8.55 -18.13
C GLY A 251 -1.23 8.74 -19.61
N LEU A 252 -0.03 9.23 -19.96
CA LEU A 252 0.39 9.51 -21.34
C LEU A 252 0.35 8.25 -22.22
N THR A 253 -0.06 8.43 -23.46
CA THR A 253 -0.35 7.35 -24.42
C THR A 253 0.52 7.47 -25.69
N GLY A 254 0.26 6.61 -26.69
CA GLY A 254 0.93 6.69 -27.98
C GLY A 254 2.33 6.11 -27.97
N LYS A 255 3.26 6.68 -28.75
CA LYS A 255 4.68 6.29 -28.85
C LYS A 255 5.56 7.40 -28.31
N ILE A 256 6.79 7.07 -27.90
CA ILE A 256 7.85 8.06 -27.70
C ILE A 256 8.19 8.70 -29.07
N PRO A 257 8.14 10.04 -29.23
CA PRO A 257 8.53 10.69 -30.48
C PRO A 257 10.03 10.47 -30.80
N PRO A 258 10.39 10.10 -32.04
CA PRO A 258 11.80 9.91 -32.43
C PRO A 258 12.62 11.21 -32.33
N GLU A 259 11.96 12.38 -32.39
CA GLU A 259 12.57 13.69 -32.20
C GLU A 259 13.30 13.85 -30.86
N ILE A 260 12.94 13.07 -29.83
CA ILE A 260 13.65 13.06 -28.54
C ILE A 260 15.14 12.73 -28.71
N GLY A 261 15.53 11.92 -29.70
CA GLY A 261 16.95 11.65 -30.01
C GLY A 261 17.80 12.89 -30.35
N LYS A 262 17.17 14.03 -30.67
CA LYS A 262 17.87 15.31 -30.88
C LYS A 262 18.41 15.93 -29.58
N LEU A 263 17.96 15.47 -28.41
CA LEU A 263 18.28 16.03 -27.09
C LEU A 263 19.66 15.57 -26.59
N GLN A 264 20.71 15.99 -27.28
CA GLN A 264 22.09 15.52 -27.05
C GLN A 264 22.68 15.86 -25.67
N LYS A 265 22.04 16.74 -24.89
CA LYS A 265 22.41 17.07 -23.49
C LYS A 265 21.60 16.31 -22.44
N LEU A 266 20.61 15.51 -22.85
CA LEU A 266 19.72 14.79 -21.95
C LEU A 266 20.50 13.72 -21.19
N ASP A 267 20.48 13.83 -19.87
CA ASP A 267 21.10 12.93 -18.89
C ASP A 267 20.03 11.99 -18.31
N THR A 268 18.87 12.54 -17.98
CA THR A 268 17.77 11.84 -17.28
C THR A 268 16.49 11.88 -18.11
N LEU A 269 15.92 10.71 -18.40
CA LEU A 269 14.62 10.54 -19.08
C LEU A 269 13.73 9.60 -18.27
N PHE A 270 12.69 10.16 -17.65
CA PHE A 270 11.72 9.45 -16.81
C PHE A 270 10.31 9.56 -17.41
N LEU A 271 9.79 8.42 -17.88
CA LEU A 271 8.47 8.28 -18.52
C LEU A 271 7.66 7.11 -17.91
N GLN A 272 8.08 6.60 -16.76
CA GLN A 272 7.49 5.44 -16.09
C GLN A 272 6.04 5.67 -15.64
N VAL A 273 5.29 4.58 -15.45
CA VAL A 273 3.89 4.60 -14.98
C VAL A 273 2.99 5.39 -15.95
N ASN A 274 3.03 5.03 -17.22
CA ASN A 274 2.20 5.63 -18.27
C ASN A 274 1.58 4.51 -19.13
N VAL A 275 1.01 4.87 -20.27
CA VAL A 275 0.38 3.94 -21.23
C VAL A 275 1.05 4.06 -22.61
N PHE A 276 2.34 4.41 -22.64
CA PHE A 276 3.12 4.42 -23.88
C PHE A 276 3.22 3.01 -24.45
N SER A 277 3.21 2.90 -25.78
CA SER A 277 3.00 1.66 -26.51
C SER A 277 3.80 1.60 -27.81
N GLY A 278 3.92 0.40 -28.37
CA GLY A 278 4.73 0.16 -29.57
C GLY A 278 6.21 -0.02 -29.22
N PRO A 279 7.09 -0.08 -30.24
CA PRO A 279 8.51 -0.35 -30.03
C PRO A 279 9.28 0.85 -29.48
N LEU A 280 10.32 0.54 -28.70
CA LEU A 280 11.38 1.48 -28.38
C LEU A 280 12.05 1.93 -29.69
N THR A 281 12.24 3.24 -29.84
CA THR A 281 12.79 3.84 -31.05
C THR A 281 14.31 3.77 -31.06
N TRP A 282 14.93 3.55 -32.22
CA TRP A 282 16.39 3.44 -32.32
C TRP A 282 17.05 4.80 -32.06
N GLU A 283 16.34 5.91 -32.30
CA GLU A 283 16.74 7.28 -32.04
C GLU A 283 17.08 7.53 -30.56
N LEU A 284 16.47 6.82 -29.61
CA LEU A 284 16.83 6.91 -28.19
C LEU A 284 18.27 6.48 -27.92
N GLY A 285 18.82 5.55 -28.72
CA GLY A 285 20.24 5.16 -28.65
C GLY A 285 21.21 6.27 -29.06
N THR A 286 20.74 7.35 -29.68
CA THR A 286 21.58 8.50 -30.06
C THR A 286 21.81 9.51 -28.94
N LEU A 287 21.20 9.31 -27.76
CA LEU A 287 21.30 10.19 -26.60
C LEU A 287 22.63 10.02 -25.85
N SER A 288 23.72 10.53 -26.44
CA SER A 288 25.09 10.34 -25.97
C SER A 288 25.39 10.78 -24.53
N SER A 289 24.61 11.73 -23.97
CA SER A 289 24.75 12.19 -22.57
C SER A 289 23.94 11.37 -21.55
N LEU A 290 23.09 10.44 -21.99
CA LEU A 290 22.09 9.80 -21.14
C LEU A 290 22.72 8.86 -20.10
N LYS A 291 22.32 9.02 -18.84
CA LYS A 291 22.75 8.20 -17.69
C LYS A 291 21.60 7.42 -17.08
N SER A 292 20.41 8.02 -16.99
CA SER A 292 19.25 7.40 -16.35
C SER A 292 18.07 7.36 -17.30
N MET A 293 17.62 6.14 -17.62
CA MET A 293 16.44 5.89 -18.43
C MET A 293 15.46 4.99 -17.66
N ASP A 294 14.29 5.52 -17.31
CA ASP A 294 13.18 4.74 -16.75
C ASP A 294 11.94 4.86 -17.65
N LEU A 295 11.60 3.74 -18.29
CA LEU A 295 10.44 3.54 -19.16
C LEU A 295 9.53 2.43 -18.60
N SER A 296 9.67 2.08 -17.32
CA SER A 296 8.94 0.99 -16.67
C SER A 296 7.43 1.25 -16.55
N ASN A 297 6.65 0.22 -16.23
CA ASN A 297 5.19 0.31 -16.04
C ASN A 297 4.50 1.02 -17.23
N ASN A 298 4.68 0.44 -18.42
CA ASN A 298 4.14 0.94 -19.68
C ASN A 298 3.66 -0.23 -20.54
N MET A 299 3.35 0.02 -21.81
CA MET A 299 2.85 -0.97 -22.78
C MET A 299 3.80 -1.13 -23.98
N PHE A 300 5.11 -0.85 -23.80
CA PHE A 300 6.12 -1.00 -24.85
C PHE A 300 6.24 -2.45 -25.32
N THR A 301 6.42 -2.66 -26.62
CA THR A 301 6.51 -3.97 -27.26
C THR A 301 7.79 -4.10 -28.09
N GLY A 302 8.10 -5.30 -28.60
CA GLY A 302 9.30 -5.50 -29.41
C GLY A 302 10.59 -5.56 -28.60
N GLU A 303 11.72 -5.40 -29.28
CA GLU A 303 13.05 -5.69 -28.74
C GLU A 303 13.78 -4.43 -28.25
N ILE A 304 14.83 -4.60 -27.43
CA ILE A 304 15.72 -3.50 -27.05
C ILE A 304 16.58 -3.12 -28.28
N PRO A 305 16.55 -1.85 -28.76
CA PRO A 305 17.26 -1.46 -29.97
C PRO A 305 18.78 -1.62 -29.85
N THR A 306 19.42 -2.17 -30.89
CA THR A 306 20.88 -2.32 -30.96
C THR A 306 21.66 -1.01 -30.89
N SER A 307 21.02 0.12 -31.23
CA SER A 307 21.60 1.46 -31.07
C SER A 307 21.84 1.86 -29.62
N PHE A 308 21.21 1.21 -28.63
CA PHE A 308 21.46 1.49 -27.21
C PHE A 308 22.90 1.10 -26.80
N ALA A 309 23.63 0.35 -27.64
CA ALA A 309 25.07 0.13 -27.48
C ALA A 309 25.88 1.43 -27.43
N GLU A 310 25.39 2.53 -28.01
CA GLU A 310 26.07 3.83 -28.00
C GLU A 310 25.85 4.65 -26.71
N LEU A 311 24.96 4.21 -25.82
CA LEU A 311 24.66 4.86 -24.53
C LEU A 311 25.76 4.58 -23.48
N LYS A 312 27.00 4.98 -23.78
CA LYS A 312 28.19 4.64 -22.96
C LYS A 312 28.14 5.20 -21.53
N ASN A 313 27.36 6.26 -21.29
CA ASN A 313 27.22 6.89 -19.98
C ASN A 313 26.07 6.32 -19.13
N LEU A 314 25.34 5.30 -19.63
CA LEU A 314 24.13 4.77 -18.99
C LEU A 314 24.46 4.04 -17.68
N THR A 315 23.98 4.58 -16.56
CA THR A 315 24.10 4.03 -15.21
C THR A 315 22.85 3.26 -14.78
N LEU A 316 21.66 3.69 -15.23
CA LEU A 316 20.36 3.11 -14.87
C LEU A 316 19.54 2.82 -16.12
N LEU A 317 19.11 1.55 -16.28
CA LEU A 317 18.22 1.09 -17.33
C LEU A 317 17.04 0.31 -16.74
N ASN A 318 15.89 0.98 -16.64
CA ASN A 318 14.65 0.43 -16.11
C ASN A 318 13.61 0.30 -17.24
N LEU A 319 13.29 -0.94 -17.61
CA LEU A 319 12.29 -1.28 -18.64
C LEU A 319 11.22 -2.26 -18.12
N PHE A 320 11.19 -2.53 -16.82
CA PHE A 320 10.33 -3.52 -16.19
C PHE A 320 8.83 -3.22 -16.34
N ARG A 321 7.98 -4.25 -16.23
CA ARG A 321 6.51 -4.17 -16.39
C ARG A 321 6.11 -3.52 -17.72
N ASN A 322 6.52 -4.18 -18.80
CA ASN A 322 6.21 -3.84 -20.17
C ASN A 322 5.82 -5.13 -20.95
N LYS A 323 5.80 -5.06 -22.28
CA LYS A 323 5.55 -6.20 -23.18
C LYS A 323 6.73 -6.42 -24.13
N LEU A 324 7.94 -6.06 -23.70
CA LEU A 324 9.16 -6.21 -24.47
C LEU A 324 9.49 -7.70 -24.64
N ASN A 325 10.14 -8.03 -25.74
CA ASN A 325 10.47 -9.39 -26.14
C ASN A 325 11.81 -9.44 -26.88
N GLY A 326 12.15 -10.59 -27.47
CA GLY A 326 13.47 -10.84 -28.05
C GLY A 326 14.50 -11.16 -26.97
N GLU A 327 15.77 -11.20 -27.35
CA GLU A 327 16.88 -11.47 -26.43
C GLU A 327 17.32 -10.21 -25.69
N ILE A 328 17.94 -10.36 -24.52
CA ILE A 328 18.68 -9.26 -23.86
C ILE A 328 19.97 -9.06 -24.67
N PRO A 329 20.18 -7.91 -25.35
CA PRO A 329 21.33 -7.78 -26.24
C PRO A 329 22.68 -7.83 -25.51
N GLU A 330 23.66 -8.55 -26.08
CA GLU A 330 25.00 -8.73 -25.48
C GLU A 330 25.71 -7.41 -25.13
N PHE A 331 25.45 -6.32 -25.87
CA PHE A 331 26.06 -5.02 -25.59
C PHE A 331 25.71 -4.48 -24.19
N ILE A 332 24.62 -4.93 -23.56
CA ILE A 332 24.26 -4.53 -22.20
C ILE A 332 25.32 -5.00 -21.19
N GLY A 333 25.96 -6.16 -21.43
CA GLY A 333 27.12 -6.60 -20.66
C GLY A 333 28.39 -5.78 -20.90
N ASP A 334 28.48 -5.10 -22.05
CA ASP A 334 29.59 -4.22 -22.45
C ASP A 334 29.37 -2.73 -22.05
N LEU A 335 28.28 -2.38 -21.34
CA LEU A 335 28.03 -1.00 -20.90
C LEU A 335 28.95 -0.61 -19.72
N PRO A 336 29.85 0.38 -19.87
CA PRO A 336 30.95 0.60 -18.92
C PRO A 336 30.54 1.32 -17.63
N GLU A 337 29.41 2.03 -17.64
CA GLU A 337 28.88 2.80 -16.50
C GLU A 337 27.67 2.13 -15.82
N LEU A 338 27.15 1.01 -16.33
CA LEU A 338 25.90 0.40 -15.86
C LEU A 338 25.98 -0.07 -14.39
N GLU A 339 25.11 0.47 -13.55
CA GLU A 339 24.98 0.15 -12.13
C GLU A 339 23.64 -0.56 -11.81
N VAL A 340 22.55 -0.15 -12.46
CA VAL A 340 21.19 -0.66 -12.22
C VAL A 340 20.56 -1.15 -13.52
N LEU A 341 20.11 -2.42 -13.52
CA LEU A 341 19.42 -3.05 -14.64
C LEU A 341 18.14 -3.74 -14.14
N GLN A 342 16.98 -3.23 -14.55
CA GLN A 342 15.68 -3.81 -14.19
C GLN A 342 14.82 -4.07 -15.42
N LEU A 343 14.67 -5.35 -15.78
CA LEU A 343 13.95 -5.83 -16.97
C LEU A 343 12.75 -6.73 -16.63
N TRP A 344 12.42 -6.88 -15.35
CA TRP A 344 11.43 -7.82 -14.84
C TRP A 344 9.99 -7.60 -15.34
N GLU A 345 9.13 -8.62 -15.25
CA GLU A 345 7.76 -8.62 -15.81
C GLU A 345 7.75 -8.16 -17.28
N ASN A 346 8.44 -8.93 -18.13
CA ASN A 346 8.46 -8.77 -19.59
C ASN A 346 8.40 -10.17 -20.26
N ASN A 347 8.65 -10.24 -21.56
CA ASN A 347 8.68 -11.46 -22.35
C ASN A 347 10.06 -11.66 -23.02
N PHE A 348 11.15 -11.30 -22.34
CA PHE A 348 12.51 -11.53 -22.84
C PHE A 348 12.86 -13.02 -22.88
N THR A 349 13.59 -13.43 -23.91
CA THR A 349 14.05 -14.78 -24.21
C THR A 349 15.58 -14.82 -24.35
N GLY A 350 16.15 -15.93 -24.81
CA GLY A 350 17.61 -16.06 -24.99
C GLY A 350 18.35 -16.21 -23.67
N SER A 351 19.65 -15.93 -23.67
CA SER A 351 20.50 -15.97 -22.46
C SER A 351 20.74 -14.60 -21.84
N ILE A 352 21.10 -14.57 -20.56
CA ILE A 352 21.67 -13.38 -19.92
C ILE A 352 23.06 -13.14 -20.53
N PRO A 353 23.42 -11.90 -20.96
CA PRO A 353 24.74 -11.58 -21.51
C PRO A 353 25.88 -12.04 -20.59
N GLN A 354 26.80 -12.86 -21.11
CA GLN A 354 27.78 -13.55 -20.25
C GLN A 354 28.86 -12.64 -19.69
N LYS A 355 29.02 -11.42 -20.24
CA LYS A 355 29.89 -10.36 -19.70
C LYS A 355 29.22 -9.48 -18.63
N LEU A 356 27.93 -9.67 -18.34
CA LEU A 356 27.20 -8.80 -17.42
C LEU A 356 27.91 -8.75 -16.05
N GLY A 357 28.35 -7.56 -15.65
CA GLY A 357 29.10 -7.29 -14.41
C GLY A 357 30.63 -7.22 -14.55
N GLU A 358 31.20 -7.52 -15.73
CA GLU A 358 32.62 -7.31 -15.99
C GLU A 358 33.03 -5.82 -15.93
N ASN A 359 32.08 -4.90 -16.06
CA ASN A 359 32.28 -3.46 -15.85
C ASN A 359 32.66 -3.10 -14.39
N GLY A 360 32.43 -3.99 -13.42
CA GLY A 360 32.73 -3.77 -12.01
C GLY A 360 31.88 -2.70 -11.32
N LYS A 361 30.72 -2.33 -11.87
CA LYS A 361 29.86 -1.26 -11.36
C LYS A 361 28.44 -1.69 -10.96
N LEU A 362 27.96 -2.84 -11.43
CA LEU A 362 26.62 -3.34 -11.07
C LEU A 362 26.38 -3.36 -9.55
N ASN A 363 25.24 -2.79 -9.16
CA ASN A 363 24.68 -2.75 -7.81
C ASN A 363 23.37 -3.57 -7.75
N LEU A 364 22.45 -3.34 -8.69
CA LEU A 364 21.14 -4.00 -8.70
C LEU A 364 20.86 -4.61 -10.07
N VAL A 365 20.56 -5.91 -10.07
CA VAL A 365 20.12 -6.67 -11.26
C VAL A 365 18.80 -7.36 -10.93
N ASP A 366 17.72 -6.99 -11.63
CA ASP A 366 16.44 -7.67 -11.55
C ASP A 366 15.92 -8.05 -12.95
N LEU A 367 15.94 -9.35 -13.22
CA LEU A 367 15.54 -9.98 -14.49
C LEU A 367 14.36 -10.95 -14.26
N SER A 368 13.64 -10.84 -13.15
CA SER A 368 12.57 -11.79 -12.78
C SER A 368 11.38 -11.80 -13.73
N SER A 369 10.55 -12.86 -13.66
CA SER A 369 9.28 -12.97 -14.39
C SER A 369 9.44 -12.73 -15.89
N ASN A 370 10.32 -13.51 -16.52
CA ASN A 370 10.65 -13.45 -17.94
C ASN A 370 10.75 -14.89 -18.52
N LYS A 371 11.31 -15.04 -19.73
CA LYS A 371 11.51 -16.34 -20.39
C LYS A 371 12.99 -16.61 -20.70
N LEU A 372 13.89 -16.11 -19.83
CA LEU A 372 15.33 -16.23 -19.99
C LEU A 372 15.80 -17.68 -19.78
N THR A 373 16.84 -18.07 -20.49
CA THR A 373 17.43 -19.41 -20.52
C THR A 373 18.95 -19.33 -20.35
N GLY A 374 19.65 -20.46 -20.39
CA GLY A 374 21.11 -20.49 -20.27
C GLY A 374 21.59 -20.36 -18.83
N THR A 375 22.88 -20.08 -18.67
CA THR A 375 23.58 -20.03 -17.39
C THR A 375 23.70 -18.60 -16.84
N LEU A 376 23.68 -18.48 -15.51
CA LEU A 376 24.02 -17.23 -14.82
C LEU A 376 25.46 -16.79 -15.19
N PRO A 377 25.69 -15.52 -15.58
CA PRO A 377 27.03 -15.04 -15.90
C PRO A 377 28.00 -15.18 -14.72
N PRO A 378 29.24 -15.65 -14.92
CA PRO A 378 30.17 -15.91 -13.82
C PRO A 378 30.73 -14.64 -13.18
N ASN A 379 30.72 -13.50 -13.88
CA ASN A 379 31.42 -12.28 -13.47
C ASN A 379 30.49 -11.16 -12.95
N MET A 380 29.22 -11.46 -12.62
CA MET A 380 28.22 -10.45 -12.20
C MET A 380 28.64 -9.56 -11.02
N CYS A 381 29.52 -10.04 -10.15
CA CYS A 381 30.04 -9.28 -9.01
C CYS A 381 31.56 -9.03 -9.08
N SER A 382 32.12 -8.88 -10.30
CA SER A 382 33.55 -8.60 -10.50
C SER A 382 34.07 -7.40 -9.66
N GLY A 383 33.24 -6.36 -9.52
CA GLY A 383 33.57 -5.15 -8.76
C GLY A 383 33.26 -5.15 -7.27
N ASN A 384 32.72 -6.25 -6.71
CA ASN A 384 32.26 -6.32 -5.31
C ASN A 384 31.32 -5.16 -4.90
N LYS A 385 30.38 -4.83 -5.80
CA LYS A 385 29.35 -3.78 -5.63
C LYS A 385 27.91 -4.28 -5.74
N LEU A 386 27.69 -5.50 -6.24
CA LEU A 386 26.36 -6.06 -6.44
C LEU A 386 25.71 -6.32 -5.08
N GLU A 387 24.66 -5.55 -4.76
CA GLU A 387 23.91 -5.67 -3.51
C GLU A 387 22.67 -6.54 -3.69
N THR A 388 21.97 -6.42 -4.82
CA THR A 388 20.74 -7.17 -5.11
C THR A 388 20.82 -7.92 -6.44
N LEU A 389 20.57 -9.23 -6.39
CA LEU A 389 20.47 -10.11 -7.55
C LEU A 389 19.14 -10.87 -7.54
N ILE A 390 18.29 -10.60 -8.54
CA ILE A 390 16.97 -11.20 -8.68
C ILE A 390 16.80 -11.76 -10.09
N THR A 391 16.56 -13.06 -10.20
CA THR A 391 16.30 -13.79 -11.46
C THR A 391 15.13 -14.77 -11.34
N LEU A 392 14.32 -14.64 -10.29
CA LEU A 392 13.12 -15.43 -9.97
C LEU A 392 12.20 -15.63 -11.19
N GLY A 393 11.65 -16.82 -11.38
CA GLY A 393 10.61 -17.06 -12.40
C GLY A 393 11.14 -16.95 -13.83
N ASN A 394 12.07 -17.83 -14.18
CA ASN A 394 12.70 -17.92 -15.52
C ASN A 394 12.99 -19.40 -15.88
N PHE A 395 13.67 -19.64 -16.99
CA PHE A 395 14.11 -20.97 -17.45
C PHE A 395 15.64 -21.13 -17.37
N LEU A 396 16.31 -20.46 -16.41
CA LEU A 396 17.76 -20.51 -16.23
C LEU A 396 18.19 -21.89 -15.71
N PHE A 397 19.35 -22.38 -16.18
CA PHE A 397 19.87 -23.70 -15.82
C PHE A 397 21.38 -23.70 -15.58
N GLY A 398 21.89 -24.82 -15.07
CA GLY A 398 23.30 -24.95 -14.68
C GLY A 398 23.54 -24.51 -13.23
N SER A 399 24.81 -24.43 -12.85
CA SER A 399 25.21 -24.15 -11.48
C SER A 399 25.21 -22.66 -11.14
N ILE A 400 24.89 -22.36 -9.87
CA ILE A 400 25.11 -21.02 -9.29
C ILE A 400 26.63 -20.77 -9.27
N PRO A 401 27.14 -19.68 -9.88
CA PRO A 401 28.59 -19.43 -9.94
C PRO A 401 29.25 -19.28 -8.56
N ASP A 402 30.38 -19.96 -8.35
CA ASP A 402 31.19 -19.88 -7.12
C ASP A 402 31.68 -18.46 -6.78
N SER A 403 31.76 -17.58 -7.78
CA SER A 403 32.07 -16.15 -7.63
C SER A 403 31.04 -15.40 -6.79
N LEU A 404 29.75 -15.77 -6.86
CA LEU A 404 28.71 -15.17 -6.02
C LEU A 404 28.95 -15.49 -4.55
N GLY A 405 29.50 -16.66 -4.24
CA GLY A 405 29.96 -17.03 -2.89
C GLY A 405 31.17 -16.25 -2.36
N LYS A 406 31.67 -15.25 -3.11
CA LYS A 406 32.77 -14.33 -2.73
C LYS A 406 32.37 -12.85 -2.84
N CYS A 407 31.11 -12.57 -3.14
CA CYS A 407 30.59 -11.22 -3.37
C CYS A 407 30.12 -10.60 -2.04
N GLU A 408 31.05 -9.97 -1.31
CA GLU A 408 30.83 -9.41 0.03
C GLU A 408 29.78 -8.28 0.07
N SER A 409 29.48 -7.66 -1.08
CA SER A 409 28.46 -6.64 -1.23
C SER A 409 27.02 -7.17 -1.17
N LEU A 410 26.76 -8.46 -1.48
CA LEU A 410 25.40 -8.98 -1.63
C LEU A 410 24.61 -8.91 -0.31
N THR A 411 23.42 -8.31 -0.40
CA THR A 411 22.40 -8.26 0.63
C THR A 411 21.25 -9.23 0.31
N ARG A 412 20.79 -9.27 -0.94
CA ARG A 412 19.59 -10.00 -1.36
C ARG A 412 19.83 -10.84 -2.61
N ILE A 413 19.49 -12.13 -2.53
CA ILE A 413 19.56 -13.08 -3.64
C ILE A 413 18.21 -13.79 -3.79
N ARG A 414 17.59 -13.68 -4.98
CA ARG A 414 16.31 -14.34 -5.29
C ARG A 414 16.36 -15.00 -6.67
N MET A 415 16.64 -16.30 -6.72
CA MET A 415 16.83 -17.08 -7.95
C MET A 415 15.94 -18.33 -7.97
N GLY A 416 14.84 -18.32 -7.21
CA GLY A 416 13.85 -19.40 -7.19
C GLY A 416 13.10 -19.56 -8.52
N GLU A 417 12.25 -20.57 -8.62
CA GLU A 417 11.38 -20.83 -9.78
C GLU A 417 12.17 -20.85 -11.11
N ASN A 418 13.16 -21.76 -11.17
CA ASN A 418 14.11 -21.90 -12.28
C ASN A 418 14.54 -23.38 -12.44
N PHE A 419 15.54 -23.65 -13.28
CA PHE A 419 16.11 -24.98 -13.55
C PHE A 419 17.57 -25.09 -13.10
N LEU A 420 17.99 -24.27 -12.11
CA LEU A 420 19.36 -24.27 -11.58
C LEU A 420 19.68 -25.60 -10.90
N ASN A 421 20.92 -26.05 -11.02
CA ASN A 421 21.37 -27.37 -10.55
C ASN A 421 22.76 -27.32 -9.90
N GLY A 422 23.28 -28.48 -9.49
CA GLY A 422 24.54 -28.55 -8.74
C GLY A 422 24.41 -28.00 -7.32
N SER A 423 25.55 -27.76 -6.66
CA SER A 423 25.60 -27.35 -5.26
C SER A 423 25.52 -25.84 -5.05
N ILE A 424 24.93 -25.42 -3.94
CA ILE A 424 24.98 -24.03 -3.46
C ILE A 424 26.45 -23.66 -3.13
N PRO A 425 26.99 -22.52 -3.61
CA PRO A 425 28.37 -22.11 -3.35
C PRO A 425 28.70 -22.03 -1.86
N LYS A 426 29.84 -22.62 -1.45
CA LYS A 426 30.19 -22.80 -0.03
C LYS A 426 30.29 -21.50 0.77
N GLY A 427 30.68 -20.40 0.13
CA GLY A 427 30.81 -19.09 0.79
C GLY A 427 29.50 -18.30 0.91
N LEU A 428 28.42 -18.73 0.23
CA LEU A 428 27.22 -17.91 0.04
C LEU A 428 26.59 -17.44 1.37
N PHE A 429 26.32 -18.36 2.32
CA PHE A 429 25.74 -18.00 3.61
C PHE A 429 26.72 -17.29 4.57
N GLY A 430 28.00 -17.18 4.21
CA GLY A 430 29.04 -16.48 4.98
C GLY A 430 29.24 -15.02 4.58
N LEU A 431 28.53 -14.52 3.56
CA LEU A 431 28.69 -13.15 3.05
C LEU A 431 28.20 -12.10 4.07
N PRO A 432 29.01 -11.10 4.43
CA PRO A 432 28.82 -10.29 5.65
C PRO A 432 27.56 -9.41 5.65
N LYS A 433 27.08 -9.00 4.46
CA LYS A 433 25.90 -8.15 4.29
C LYS A 433 24.60 -8.92 4.00
N LEU A 434 24.68 -10.24 3.81
CA LEU A 434 23.57 -11.02 3.26
C LEU A 434 22.41 -11.15 4.26
N THR A 435 21.22 -10.71 3.85
CA THR A 435 19.98 -10.73 4.65
C THR A 435 18.95 -11.76 4.17
N GLN A 436 18.93 -12.07 2.87
CA GLN A 436 17.87 -12.86 2.25
C GLN A 436 18.41 -13.74 1.11
N VAL A 437 18.12 -15.05 1.18
CA VAL A 437 18.41 -16.03 0.13
C VAL A 437 17.16 -16.84 -0.20
N GLU A 438 16.71 -16.74 -1.45
CA GLU A 438 15.58 -17.48 -2.02
C GLU A 438 16.04 -18.26 -3.25
N LEU A 439 16.09 -19.59 -3.14
CA LEU A 439 16.50 -20.55 -4.18
C LEU A 439 15.44 -21.66 -4.38
N GLN A 440 14.21 -21.47 -3.89
CA GLN A 440 13.14 -22.47 -3.98
C GLN A 440 12.81 -22.88 -5.42
N ASP A 441 12.17 -24.04 -5.60
CA ASP A 441 11.66 -24.50 -6.90
C ASP A 441 12.76 -24.56 -7.98
N ASN A 442 13.79 -25.37 -7.72
CA ASN A 442 14.97 -25.59 -8.57
C ASN A 442 15.41 -27.07 -8.50
N TYR A 443 16.55 -27.41 -9.11
CA TYR A 443 17.16 -28.76 -9.12
C TYR A 443 18.51 -28.78 -8.38
N LEU A 444 18.68 -27.95 -7.35
CA LEU A 444 19.92 -27.88 -6.57
C LEU A 444 20.14 -29.18 -5.80
N THR A 445 21.41 -29.61 -5.71
CA THR A 445 21.83 -30.91 -5.16
C THR A 445 22.98 -30.77 -4.18
N GLY A 446 23.28 -31.86 -3.45
CA GLY A 446 24.34 -31.89 -2.45
C GLY A 446 23.84 -31.46 -1.05
N GLU A 447 24.79 -31.21 -0.16
CA GLU A 447 24.53 -30.88 1.25
C GLU A 447 24.34 -29.37 1.46
N LEU A 448 23.72 -28.99 2.58
CA LEU A 448 23.65 -27.59 3.01
C LEU A 448 25.08 -27.06 3.25
N PRO A 449 25.54 -26.00 2.56
CA PRO A 449 26.93 -25.54 2.66
C PRO A 449 27.27 -24.99 4.05
N VAL A 450 28.20 -25.67 4.73
CA VAL A 450 28.76 -25.23 6.01
C VAL A 450 30.04 -24.42 5.76
N ALA A 451 29.94 -23.10 5.95
CA ALA A 451 31.08 -22.19 5.94
C ALA A 451 31.72 -22.06 7.34
N GLY A 452 32.96 -21.56 7.39
CA GLY A 452 33.65 -21.24 8.66
C GLY A 452 33.09 -20.04 9.42
N GLY A 453 32.12 -19.33 8.84
CA GLY A 453 31.36 -18.22 9.43
C GLY A 453 30.03 -18.06 8.71
N VAL A 454 29.04 -17.49 9.39
CA VAL A 454 27.68 -17.26 8.88
C VAL A 454 27.36 -15.77 8.99
N SER A 455 26.63 -15.22 8.02
CA SER A 455 26.12 -13.85 8.10
C SER A 455 25.24 -13.66 9.33
N VAL A 456 25.58 -12.67 10.17
CA VAL A 456 24.78 -12.29 11.34
C VAL A 456 23.45 -11.63 10.96
N ASN A 457 23.35 -11.11 9.73
CA ASN A 457 22.20 -10.36 9.23
C ASN A 457 21.21 -11.23 8.42
N LEU A 458 21.53 -12.51 8.18
CA LEU A 458 20.74 -13.42 7.34
C LEU A 458 19.44 -13.78 8.06
N GLY A 459 18.34 -13.13 7.68
CA GLY A 459 17.01 -13.32 8.25
C GLY A 459 16.18 -14.39 7.55
N GLN A 460 16.36 -14.62 6.24
CA GLN A 460 15.56 -15.60 5.49
C GLN A 460 16.42 -16.51 4.62
N ILE A 461 16.18 -17.82 4.77
CA ILE A 461 16.70 -18.88 3.92
C ILE A 461 15.51 -19.70 3.40
N SER A 462 15.33 -19.70 2.08
CA SER A 462 14.32 -20.48 1.38
C SER A 462 14.98 -21.37 0.33
N LEU A 463 14.98 -22.68 0.58
CA LEU A 463 15.56 -23.72 -0.27
C LEU A 463 14.51 -24.78 -0.68
N SER A 464 13.22 -24.47 -0.51
CA SER A 464 12.08 -25.36 -0.74
C SER A 464 12.07 -25.99 -2.14
N ASN A 465 11.48 -27.16 -2.31
CA ASN A 465 11.30 -27.85 -3.60
C ASN A 465 12.61 -27.95 -4.42
N ASN A 466 13.59 -28.66 -3.87
CA ASN A 466 14.90 -28.89 -4.48
C ASN A 466 15.32 -30.36 -4.33
N GLN A 467 16.59 -30.69 -4.60
CA GLN A 467 17.15 -32.04 -4.45
C GLN A 467 18.31 -32.07 -3.46
N LEU A 468 18.33 -31.16 -2.48
CA LEU A 468 19.33 -31.13 -1.41
C LEU A 468 19.18 -32.38 -0.53
N SER A 469 20.31 -32.88 -0.03
CA SER A 469 20.43 -34.22 0.56
C SER A 469 21.46 -34.26 1.68
N GLY A 470 21.49 -35.36 2.43
CA GLY A 470 22.36 -35.50 3.60
C GLY A 470 21.73 -34.90 4.87
N PRO A 471 22.42 -34.96 6.01
CA PRO A 471 21.89 -34.49 7.29
C PRO A 471 21.91 -32.97 7.41
N LEU A 472 20.94 -32.40 8.13
CA LEU A 472 20.98 -31.00 8.56
C LEU A 472 22.12 -30.83 9.59
N PRO A 473 23.21 -30.11 9.28
CA PRO A 473 24.40 -30.10 10.11
C PRO A 473 24.18 -29.33 11.43
N PRO A 474 24.81 -29.74 12.57
CA PRO A 474 24.74 -28.99 13.84
C PRO A 474 25.19 -27.52 13.74
N ALA A 475 25.99 -27.19 12.71
CA ALA A 475 26.37 -25.82 12.37
C ALA A 475 25.16 -24.91 12.04
N ILE A 476 23.96 -25.46 11.79
CA ILE A 476 22.72 -24.69 11.66
C ILE A 476 22.47 -23.79 12.88
N GLY A 477 22.91 -24.18 14.08
CA GLY A 477 22.80 -23.34 15.28
C GLY A 477 23.66 -22.07 15.28
N ASN A 478 24.54 -21.88 14.28
CA ASN A 478 25.31 -20.64 14.09
C ASN A 478 24.53 -19.56 13.33
N PHE A 479 23.39 -19.91 12.73
CA PHE A 479 22.56 -19.01 11.90
C PHE A 479 21.66 -18.11 12.76
N THR A 480 22.20 -17.51 13.83
CA THR A 480 21.41 -16.91 14.93
C THR A 480 20.51 -15.74 14.53
N GLY A 481 20.74 -15.12 13.36
CA GLY A 481 19.89 -14.07 12.79
C GLY A 481 18.67 -14.58 12.01
N VAL A 482 18.61 -15.88 11.69
CA VAL A 482 17.55 -16.43 10.81
C VAL A 482 16.20 -16.44 11.53
N GLN A 483 15.24 -15.79 10.86
CA GLN A 483 13.83 -15.70 11.20
C GLN A 483 13.01 -16.77 10.43
N LYS A 484 13.37 -17.03 9.17
CA LYS A 484 12.66 -17.97 8.29
C LYS A 484 13.62 -19.01 7.73
N LEU A 485 13.37 -20.28 8.02
CA LEU A 485 14.13 -21.42 7.51
C LEU A 485 13.18 -22.41 6.83
N LEU A 486 13.12 -22.35 5.50
CA LEU A 486 12.25 -23.18 4.65
C LEU A 486 13.12 -24.16 3.86
N LEU A 487 12.99 -25.44 4.15
CA LEU A 487 13.75 -26.56 3.58
C LEU A 487 12.84 -27.65 3.01
N ASP A 488 11.55 -27.38 2.87
CA ASP A 488 10.53 -28.35 2.47
C ASP A 488 10.75 -28.91 1.06
N GLY A 489 10.18 -30.09 0.77
CA GLY A 489 10.25 -30.69 -0.56
C GLY A 489 11.68 -31.01 -1.02
N ASN A 490 12.52 -31.53 -0.13
CA ASN A 490 13.91 -31.89 -0.39
C ASN A 490 14.17 -33.38 -0.03
N LYS A 491 15.44 -33.77 0.10
CA LYS A 491 15.88 -35.14 0.48
C LYS A 491 16.78 -35.10 1.73
N PHE A 492 16.60 -34.13 2.62
CA PHE A 492 17.35 -34.07 3.88
C PHE A 492 17.01 -35.29 4.74
N GLU A 493 18.04 -35.91 5.34
CA GLU A 493 17.94 -37.17 6.07
C GLU A 493 18.50 -37.08 7.50
N GLY A 494 18.42 -38.17 8.27
CA GLY A 494 18.92 -38.21 9.65
C GLY A 494 18.10 -37.34 10.63
N PRO A 495 18.59 -37.11 11.85
CA PRO A 495 17.86 -36.38 12.88
C PRO A 495 17.95 -34.86 12.73
N ILE A 496 16.89 -34.17 13.15
CA ILE A 496 16.93 -32.71 13.35
C ILE A 496 17.88 -32.42 14.53
N PRO A 497 18.95 -31.62 14.36
CA PRO A 497 19.92 -31.38 15.40
C PRO A 497 19.37 -30.47 16.52
N SER A 498 19.74 -30.76 17.76
CA SER A 498 19.36 -29.97 18.96
C SER A 498 19.73 -28.48 18.86
N GLU A 499 20.75 -28.19 18.06
CA GLU A 499 21.29 -26.88 17.76
C GLU A 499 20.29 -25.94 17.08
N VAL A 500 19.21 -26.45 16.48
CA VAL A 500 18.08 -25.62 16.02
C VAL A 500 17.54 -24.74 17.16
N GLY A 501 17.54 -25.21 18.41
CA GLY A 501 17.12 -24.43 19.58
C GLY A 501 17.97 -23.18 19.88
N LYS A 502 19.14 -23.02 19.24
CA LYS A 502 19.98 -21.81 19.33
C LYS A 502 19.45 -20.66 18.46
N LEU A 503 18.51 -20.92 17.55
CA LEU A 503 17.98 -19.95 16.59
C LEU A 503 16.90 -19.07 17.23
N GLN A 504 17.34 -18.19 18.14
CA GLN A 504 16.45 -17.38 18.97
C GLN A 504 15.61 -16.35 18.20
N GLN A 505 15.96 -16.02 16.95
CA GLN A 505 15.19 -15.12 16.06
C GLN A 505 14.13 -15.85 15.21
N LEU A 506 14.11 -17.18 15.23
CA LEU A 506 13.34 -18.00 14.30
C LEU A 506 11.83 -17.91 14.56
N SER A 507 11.09 -17.39 13.57
CA SER A 507 9.62 -17.27 13.56
C SER A 507 8.94 -18.38 12.76
N LYS A 508 9.58 -18.89 11.71
CA LYS A 508 9.03 -19.95 10.85
C LYS A 508 10.03 -21.05 10.49
N ILE A 509 9.62 -22.29 10.71
CA ILE A 509 10.26 -23.53 10.20
C ILE A 509 9.29 -24.24 9.26
N ASP A 510 9.75 -24.61 8.07
CA ASP A 510 9.10 -25.63 7.24
C ASP A 510 10.15 -26.66 6.78
N PHE A 511 10.07 -27.86 7.36
CA PHE A 511 10.92 -29.01 7.03
C PHE A 511 10.08 -30.14 6.39
N SER A 512 8.87 -29.83 5.89
CA SER A 512 7.95 -30.85 5.41
C SER A 512 8.46 -31.55 4.13
N HIS A 513 7.90 -32.71 3.78
CA HIS A 513 8.30 -33.49 2.59
C HIS A 513 9.82 -33.72 2.47
N ASN A 514 10.40 -34.34 3.49
CA ASN A 514 11.82 -34.71 3.55
C ASN A 514 11.98 -36.14 4.08
N LEU A 515 13.20 -36.56 4.41
CA LEU A 515 13.53 -37.87 4.98
C LEU A 515 14.08 -37.75 6.42
N PHE A 516 13.71 -36.68 7.14
CA PHE A 516 14.14 -36.50 8.54
C PHE A 516 13.60 -37.63 9.41
N SER A 517 14.45 -38.15 10.30
CA SER A 517 14.21 -39.40 11.03
C SER A 517 14.60 -39.29 12.51
N GLY A 518 14.24 -40.30 13.30
CA GLY A 518 14.42 -40.24 14.76
C GLY A 518 13.43 -39.28 15.43
N ARG A 519 13.74 -38.83 16.65
CA ARG A 519 12.81 -38.03 17.46
C ARG A 519 12.79 -36.55 17.06
N ILE A 520 11.63 -35.91 17.23
CA ILE A 520 11.52 -34.45 17.23
C ILE A 520 12.41 -33.91 18.36
N ALA A 521 13.31 -32.98 18.05
CA ALA A 521 14.21 -32.36 19.02
C ALA A 521 13.40 -31.46 19.98
N PRO A 522 13.34 -31.74 21.30
CA PRO A 522 12.64 -30.89 22.27
C PRO A 522 13.14 -29.44 22.27
N GLU A 523 14.41 -29.25 21.89
CA GLU A 523 15.08 -27.95 21.87
C GLU A 523 14.47 -26.95 20.86
N ILE A 524 13.64 -27.40 19.90
CA ILE A 524 12.86 -26.50 19.02
C ILE A 524 11.99 -25.54 19.84
N SER A 525 11.49 -25.98 21.01
CA SER A 525 10.72 -25.16 21.93
C SER A 525 11.49 -23.96 22.52
N HIS A 526 12.82 -23.97 22.47
CA HIS A 526 13.66 -22.84 22.89
C HIS A 526 13.59 -21.66 21.92
N CYS A 527 13.13 -21.84 20.68
CA CYS A 527 12.92 -20.78 19.71
C CYS A 527 11.60 -20.05 19.98
N LYS A 528 11.64 -19.12 20.95
CA LYS A 528 10.45 -18.46 21.52
C LYS A 528 9.62 -17.61 20.56
N LEU A 529 10.17 -17.29 19.38
CA LEU A 529 9.49 -16.50 18.35
C LEU A 529 8.72 -17.35 17.33
N LEU A 530 8.81 -18.69 17.39
CA LEU A 530 8.16 -19.58 16.43
C LEU A 530 6.63 -19.47 16.47
N THR A 531 6.06 -19.02 15.36
CA THR A 531 4.60 -18.98 15.09
C THR A 531 4.16 -20.11 14.15
N PHE A 532 5.07 -20.62 13.31
CA PHE A 532 4.78 -21.66 12.33
C PHE A 532 5.83 -22.78 12.37
N VAL A 533 5.38 -24.02 12.54
CA VAL A 533 6.19 -25.24 12.47
C VAL A 533 5.48 -26.29 11.63
N ASP A 534 6.05 -26.65 10.48
CA ASP A 534 5.65 -27.83 9.70
C ASP A 534 6.82 -28.83 9.61
N LEU A 535 6.59 -30.04 10.12
CA LEU A 535 7.50 -31.20 10.07
C LEU A 535 6.84 -32.39 9.35
N SER A 536 5.75 -32.17 8.63
CA SER A 536 4.92 -33.23 8.05
C SER A 536 5.60 -33.97 6.89
N ARG A 537 5.17 -35.21 6.64
CA ARG A 537 5.73 -36.06 5.56
C ARG A 537 7.24 -36.26 5.69
N ASN A 538 7.63 -36.80 6.83
CA ASN A 538 9.00 -37.21 7.16
C ASN A 538 8.98 -38.63 7.76
N GLU A 539 10.13 -39.13 8.16
CA GLU A 539 10.33 -40.43 8.83
C GLU A 539 10.50 -40.26 10.35
N LEU A 540 9.96 -39.17 10.94
CA LEU A 540 10.09 -38.86 12.37
C LEU A 540 9.35 -39.88 13.23
N SER A 541 9.90 -40.22 14.39
CA SER A 541 9.44 -41.32 15.25
C SER A 541 9.60 -40.99 16.74
N GLY A 542 9.03 -41.82 17.61
CA GLY A 542 9.00 -41.54 19.05
C GLY A 542 7.85 -40.61 19.46
N GLU A 543 7.91 -40.09 20.67
CA GLU A 543 6.84 -39.30 21.28
C GLU A 543 6.91 -37.81 20.87
N ILE A 544 5.75 -37.13 20.87
CA ILE A 544 5.68 -35.68 20.71
C ILE A 544 6.22 -35.03 22.00
N PRO A 545 7.29 -34.20 21.94
CA PRO A 545 7.89 -33.63 23.14
C PRO A 545 6.95 -32.66 23.85
N ASN A 546 6.79 -32.84 25.17
CA ASN A 546 5.93 -32.01 26.02
C ASN A 546 6.38 -30.54 26.02
N GLU A 547 7.66 -30.29 25.77
CA GLU A 547 8.30 -28.97 25.75
C GLU A 547 7.70 -28.02 24.70
N ILE A 548 7.10 -28.55 23.61
CA ILE A 548 6.35 -27.75 22.61
C ILE A 548 5.22 -26.96 23.27
N THR A 549 4.64 -27.45 24.36
CA THR A 549 3.57 -26.75 25.10
C THR A 549 4.02 -25.45 25.77
N GLY A 550 5.33 -25.21 25.88
CA GLY A 550 5.90 -23.95 26.35
C GLY A 550 5.91 -22.81 25.31
N MET A 551 5.58 -23.11 24.04
CA MET A 551 5.64 -22.15 22.93
C MET A 551 4.39 -21.26 22.90
N LYS A 552 4.51 -20.05 23.47
CA LYS A 552 3.36 -19.16 23.77
C LYS A 552 2.67 -18.50 22.58
N ILE A 553 3.33 -18.45 21.41
CA ILE A 553 2.83 -17.78 20.20
C ILE A 553 2.80 -18.71 18.99
N LEU A 554 2.84 -20.03 19.22
CA LEU A 554 2.77 -21.02 18.14
C LEU A 554 1.33 -21.08 17.62
N ASN A 555 1.14 -20.71 16.35
CA ASN A 555 -0.15 -20.62 15.68
C ASN A 555 -0.43 -21.83 14.78
N TYR A 556 0.60 -22.34 14.11
CA TYR A 556 0.51 -23.46 13.17
C TYR A 556 1.47 -24.59 13.57
N LEU A 557 0.95 -25.81 13.76
CA LEU A 557 1.73 -27.01 14.07
C LEU A 557 1.27 -28.22 13.25
N ASN A 558 2.04 -28.60 12.23
CA ASN A 558 1.76 -29.77 11.41
C ASN A 558 2.85 -30.83 11.59
N LEU A 559 2.48 -31.99 12.16
CA LEU A 559 3.32 -33.18 12.34
C LEU A 559 2.77 -34.39 11.57
N SER A 560 1.81 -34.18 10.67
CA SER A 560 1.12 -35.26 9.97
C SER A 560 2.05 -36.13 9.12
N ARG A 561 1.67 -37.38 8.84
CA ARG A 561 2.39 -38.31 7.95
C ARG A 561 3.84 -38.53 8.42
N ASN A 562 3.96 -39.04 9.63
CA ASN A 562 5.21 -39.46 10.28
C ASN A 562 4.96 -40.80 11.00
N HIS A 563 5.93 -41.32 11.76
CA HIS A 563 5.84 -42.53 12.58
C HIS A 563 5.78 -42.20 14.09
N LEU A 564 5.15 -41.09 14.46
CA LEU A 564 5.05 -40.67 15.86
C LEU A 564 4.16 -41.63 16.67
N VAL A 565 4.54 -41.86 17.93
CA VAL A 565 3.92 -42.81 18.86
C VAL A 565 3.60 -42.15 20.21
N GLY A 566 2.95 -42.89 21.10
CA GLY A 566 2.53 -42.38 22.41
C GLY A 566 1.24 -41.58 22.33
N SER A 567 0.98 -40.74 23.33
CA SER A 567 -0.21 -39.89 23.42
C SER A 567 0.08 -38.45 23.03
N ILE A 568 -0.91 -37.77 22.43
CA ILE A 568 -0.85 -36.31 22.22
C ILE A 568 -0.75 -35.62 23.60
N PRO A 569 0.26 -34.78 23.85
CA PRO A 569 0.41 -34.08 25.12
C PRO A 569 -0.83 -33.25 25.49
N ALA A 570 -1.49 -33.62 26.59
CA ALA A 570 -2.72 -32.96 27.05
C ALA A 570 -2.61 -31.42 27.18
N PRO A 571 -1.47 -30.81 27.60
CA PRO A 571 -1.38 -29.35 27.70
C PRO A 571 -1.45 -28.61 26.35
N ILE A 572 -1.28 -29.28 25.20
CA ILE A 572 -1.50 -28.66 23.88
C ILE A 572 -2.94 -28.11 23.79
N SER A 573 -3.91 -28.73 24.46
CA SER A 573 -5.29 -28.23 24.47
C SER A 573 -5.48 -26.89 25.16
N SER A 574 -4.51 -26.45 25.95
CA SER A 574 -4.48 -25.14 26.63
C SER A 574 -3.68 -24.07 25.89
N MET A 575 -3.03 -24.39 24.76
CA MET A 575 -2.27 -23.45 23.94
C MET A 575 -3.22 -22.54 23.16
N GLN A 576 -3.58 -21.40 23.75
CA GLN A 576 -4.56 -20.46 23.16
C GLN A 576 -4.13 -19.89 21.80
N SER A 577 -2.82 -19.78 21.53
CA SER A 577 -2.28 -19.29 20.25
C SER A 577 -2.55 -20.22 19.06
N LEU A 578 -2.73 -21.52 19.31
CA LEU A 578 -2.77 -22.52 18.25
C LEU A 578 -4.10 -22.44 17.48
N THR A 579 -4.02 -22.03 16.21
CA THR A 579 -5.18 -21.87 15.31
C THR A 579 -5.28 -22.98 14.27
N SER A 580 -4.17 -23.66 13.97
CA SER A 580 -4.15 -24.84 13.10
C SER A 580 -3.21 -25.91 13.64
N LEU A 581 -3.70 -27.16 13.67
CA LEU A 581 -2.87 -28.32 13.95
C LEU A 581 -3.21 -29.50 13.03
N ASP A 582 -2.23 -30.35 12.75
CA ASP A 582 -2.44 -31.64 12.09
C ASP A 582 -1.49 -32.72 12.63
N PHE A 583 -2.05 -33.79 13.20
CA PHE A 583 -1.37 -35.00 13.68
C PHE A 583 -1.76 -36.25 12.87
N SER A 584 -2.46 -36.09 11.75
CA SER A 584 -3.02 -37.20 10.97
C SER A 584 -1.94 -38.11 10.37
N TYR A 585 -2.30 -39.36 10.09
CA TYR A 585 -1.43 -40.39 9.53
C TYR A 585 -0.12 -40.59 10.33
N ASN A 586 -0.26 -40.80 11.64
CA ASN A 586 0.80 -41.22 12.54
C ASN A 586 0.40 -42.55 13.24
N ASN A 587 1.18 -43.00 14.21
CA ASN A 587 0.88 -44.17 15.04
C ASN A 587 0.60 -43.77 16.51
N LEU A 588 -0.11 -42.65 16.69
CA LEU A 588 -0.48 -42.11 18.00
C LEU A 588 -1.63 -42.90 18.64
N SER A 589 -1.72 -42.82 19.97
CA SER A 589 -2.60 -43.65 20.80
C SER A 589 -3.23 -42.88 21.96
N GLY A 590 -4.38 -43.34 22.43
CA GLY A 590 -5.06 -42.78 23.61
C GLY A 590 -6.08 -41.68 23.29
N LEU A 591 -6.49 -40.94 24.32
CA LEU A 591 -7.60 -40.00 24.25
C LEU A 591 -7.17 -38.66 23.63
N VAL A 592 -7.83 -38.25 22.55
CA VAL A 592 -7.84 -36.88 22.05
C VAL A 592 -8.75 -36.05 22.96
N PRO A 593 -8.24 -35.00 23.66
CA PRO A 593 -9.05 -34.20 24.58
C PRO A 593 -10.22 -33.51 23.87
N GLY A 594 -11.42 -33.56 24.46
CA GLY A 594 -12.62 -32.89 23.96
C GLY A 594 -12.80 -31.44 24.45
N THR A 595 -11.74 -30.81 24.93
CA THR A 595 -11.78 -29.57 25.73
C THR A 595 -10.66 -28.62 25.31
N GLY A 596 -10.86 -27.31 25.49
CA GLY A 596 -9.89 -26.30 25.04
C GLY A 596 -9.89 -26.16 23.52
N GLN A 597 -8.76 -25.84 22.89
CA GLN A 597 -8.73 -25.59 21.44
C GLN A 597 -9.12 -26.81 20.58
N PHE A 598 -9.03 -28.03 21.13
CA PHE A 598 -9.39 -29.27 20.43
C PHE A 598 -10.89 -29.41 20.11
N SER A 599 -11.77 -28.57 20.67
CA SER A 599 -13.17 -28.50 20.23
C SER A 599 -13.38 -27.73 18.91
N TYR A 600 -12.37 -26.98 18.46
CA TYR A 600 -12.42 -26.18 17.23
C TYR A 600 -11.63 -26.80 16.06
N PHE A 601 -10.66 -27.66 16.34
CA PHE A 601 -9.88 -28.32 15.29
C PHE A 601 -10.68 -29.40 14.54
N ASN A 602 -10.46 -29.48 13.24
CA ASN A 602 -11.17 -30.42 12.38
C ASN A 602 -10.79 -31.87 12.72
N TYR A 603 -11.75 -32.79 12.75
CA TYR A 603 -11.50 -34.22 13.00
C TYR A 603 -10.52 -34.85 12.00
N THR A 604 -10.41 -34.28 10.79
CA THR A 604 -9.44 -34.68 9.76
C THR A 604 -8.00 -34.67 10.28
N SER A 605 -7.69 -33.74 11.18
CA SER A 605 -6.37 -33.52 11.80
C SER A 605 -5.88 -34.67 12.69
N PHE A 606 -6.71 -35.69 12.92
CA PHE A 606 -6.38 -36.86 13.74
C PHE A 606 -6.55 -38.19 13.00
N LEU A 607 -7.07 -38.17 11.76
CA LEU A 607 -7.33 -39.37 10.96
C LEU A 607 -6.06 -40.18 10.71
N GLY A 608 -6.20 -41.48 10.42
CA GLY A 608 -5.06 -42.34 10.09
C GLY A 608 -4.22 -42.79 11.30
N ASN A 609 -4.60 -42.44 12.53
CA ASN A 609 -4.04 -42.98 13.77
C ASN A 609 -4.99 -44.08 14.33
N PRO A 610 -4.66 -45.38 14.24
CA PRO A 610 -5.62 -46.45 14.56
C PRO A 610 -6.02 -46.57 16.05
N ASP A 611 -5.13 -46.12 16.96
CA ASP A 611 -5.29 -46.26 18.40
C ASP A 611 -5.66 -44.94 19.12
N LEU A 612 -5.90 -43.85 18.36
CA LEU A 612 -6.53 -42.64 18.90
C LEU A 612 -8.04 -42.83 19.06
N CYS A 613 -8.58 -42.25 20.12
CA CYS A 613 -10.01 -42.28 20.45
C CYS A 613 -10.45 -40.94 21.05
N GLY A 614 -11.75 -40.65 21.07
CA GLY A 614 -12.26 -39.38 21.59
C GLY A 614 -13.56 -38.91 20.92
N PRO A 615 -14.04 -37.69 21.21
CA PRO A 615 -15.37 -37.21 20.81
C PRO A 615 -15.65 -37.31 19.30
N TYR A 616 -14.61 -37.17 18.47
CA TYR A 616 -14.70 -37.15 17.01
C TYR A 616 -14.21 -38.44 16.33
N LEU A 617 -13.60 -39.36 17.09
CA LEU A 617 -12.97 -40.60 16.56
C LEU A 617 -13.67 -41.88 17.05
N GLY A 618 -14.55 -41.77 18.05
CA GLY A 618 -15.25 -42.89 18.66
C GLY A 618 -14.74 -43.23 20.05
N PRO A 619 -15.47 -44.08 20.80
CA PRO A 619 -15.16 -44.40 22.18
C PRO A 619 -13.84 -45.15 22.32
N CYS A 620 -13.06 -44.78 23.34
CA CYS A 620 -11.85 -45.51 23.72
C CYS A 620 -12.20 -46.95 24.11
N LYS A 621 -11.38 -47.91 23.67
CA LYS A 621 -11.55 -49.32 24.03
C LYS A 621 -11.04 -49.55 25.46
N GLU A 622 -11.94 -49.83 26.38
CA GLU A 622 -11.56 -50.49 27.65
C GLU A 622 -11.54 -52.01 27.49
N GLY A 623 -10.68 -52.66 28.28
CA GLY A 623 -10.63 -54.11 28.38
C GLY A 623 -11.80 -54.67 29.19
N ILE A 624 -12.57 -55.57 28.56
CA ILE A 624 -13.46 -56.57 29.20
C ILE A 624 -14.68 -56.01 29.97
N ALA A 625 -15.79 -55.78 29.26
CA ALA A 625 -17.14 -56.07 29.76
C ALA A 625 -18.14 -56.35 28.60
N LYS A 626 -19.01 -57.35 28.78
CA LYS A 626 -19.86 -58.01 27.77
C LYS A 626 -21.16 -57.25 27.41
N GLY A 627 -21.69 -57.49 26.20
CA GLY A 627 -23.11 -57.25 25.82
C GLY A 627 -23.30 -56.57 24.46
N ALA A 628 -23.31 -57.19 23.27
CA ALA A 628 -24.01 -58.36 22.71
C ALA A 628 -25.21 -57.98 21.78
N HIS A 629 -25.22 -58.56 20.55
CA HIS A 629 -26.25 -58.53 19.47
C HIS A 629 -26.43 -57.19 18.70
N GLN A 630 -26.14 -57.07 17.38
CA GLN A 630 -26.59 -57.74 16.12
C GLN A 630 -27.66 -56.90 15.36
N SER A 631 -27.84 -56.90 14.03
CA SER A 631 -27.00 -57.12 12.83
C SER A 631 -27.84 -56.81 11.55
N HIS A 632 -27.23 -56.88 10.35
CA HIS A 632 -27.83 -56.85 8.97
C HIS A 632 -28.10 -55.50 8.27
N SER A 633 -28.07 -55.39 6.93
CA SER A 633 -27.10 -55.84 5.89
C SER A 633 -27.39 -55.21 4.51
N LYS A 634 -26.39 -55.17 3.61
CA LYS A 634 -26.24 -54.36 2.37
C LYS A 634 -27.16 -54.65 1.15
N GLY A 635 -27.53 -53.57 0.42
CA GLY A 635 -27.52 -53.42 -1.07
C GLY A 635 -28.55 -54.17 -1.94
N PRO A 636 -28.51 -54.04 -3.30
CA PRO A 636 -27.81 -53.08 -4.17
C PRO A 636 -28.68 -52.53 -5.37
N LEU A 637 -28.03 -51.99 -6.42
CA LEU A 637 -28.60 -51.55 -7.72
C LEU A 637 -28.82 -52.77 -8.68
N SER A 638 -29.34 -52.71 -9.92
CA SER A 638 -29.75 -51.66 -10.89
C SER A 638 -30.62 -52.25 -12.02
N ALA A 639 -31.28 -51.46 -12.90
CA ALA A 639 -31.36 -51.68 -14.38
C ALA A 639 -32.37 -50.78 -15.15
N SER A 640 -31.91 -50.18 -16.26
CA SER A 640 -32.72 -49.48 -17.27
C SER A 640 -33.00 -50.36 -18.50
N MET A 641 -34.26 -50.58 -18.89
CA MET A 641 -34.61 -51.05 -20.25
C MET A 641 -36.11 -50.86 -20.57
N LYS A 642 -36.49 -49.69 -21.13
CA LYS A 642 -37.75 -49.45 -21.90
C LYS A 642 -37.85 -48.04 -22.52
N LEU A 643 -36.71 -47.36 -22.68
CA LEU A 643 -36.58 -46.04 -23.27
C LEU A 643 -36.07 -46.20 -24.71
N LEU A 644 -36.94 -46.40 -25.71
CA LEU A 644 -36.54 -46.29 -27.14
C LEU A 644 -37.68 -46.15 -28.16
N LEU A 645 -38.92 -46.55 -27.84
CA LEU A 645 -40.07 -46.40 -28.76
C LEU A 645 -40.97 -45.18 -28.50
N VAL A 646 -40.78 -44.46 -27.38
CA VAL A 646 -41.63 -43.30 -27.01
C VAL A 646 -40.99 -41.95 -27.41
N LEU A 647 -39.66 -41.86 -27.52
CA LEU A 647 -38.99 -40.59 -27.83
C LEU A 647 -39.21 -40.10 -29.27
N GLY A 648 -39.36 -41.02 -30.24
CA GLY A 648 -39.39 -40.66 -31.67
C GLY A 648 -40.56 -39.77 -32.10
N LEU A 649 -41.72 -39.90 -31.46
CA LEU A 649 -42.93 -39.12 -31.79
C LEU A 649 -43.05 -37.81 -30.99
N LEU A 650 -42.32 -37.67 -29.88
CA LEU A 650 -42.38 -36.49 -29.02
C LEU A 650 -41.52 -35.32 -29.56
N VAL A 651 -40.41 -35.63 -30.23
CA VAL A 651 -39.44 -34.60 -30.70
C VAL A 651 -40.03 -33.72 -31.80
N CYS A 652 -40.82 -34.29 -32.72
CA CYS A 652 -41.39 -33.54 -33.85
C CYS A 652 -42.50 -32.55 -33.45
N SER A 653 -43.30 -32.85 -32.42
CA SER A 653 -44.35 -31.95 -31.94
C SER A 653 -43.80 -30.79 -31.10
N ILE A 654 -42.76 -31.05 -30.30
CA ILE A 654 -42.08 -30.03 -29.50
C ILE A 654 -41.40 -28.99 -30.40
N ALA A 655 -40.72 -29.40 -31.48
CA ALA A 655 -40.01 -28.49 -32.38
C ALA A 655 -40.92 -27.41 -32.99
N PHE A 656 -42.14 -27.78 -33.41
CA PHE A 656 -43.09 -26.84 -34.02
C PHE A 656 -43.69 -25.87 -32.99
N ALA A 657 -44.01 -26.35 -31.78
CA ALA A 657 -44.48 -25.51 -30.69
C ALA A 657 -43.41 -24.49 -30.24
N VAL A 658 -42.15 -24.94 -30.14
CA VAL A 658 -41.01 -24.08 -29.76
C VAL A 658 -40.80 -22.96 -30.78
N ALA A 659 -40.85 -23.23 -32.09
CA ALA A 659 -40.69 -22.21 -33.13
C ALA A 659 -41.77 -21.11 -33.05
N ALA A 660 -43.04 -21.49 -32.81
CA ALA A 660 -44.15 -20.54 -32.65
C ALA A 660 -43.99 -19.68 -31.39
N ILE A 661 -43.60 -20.31 -30.26
CA ILE A 661 -43.36 -19.63 -28.98
C ILE A 661 -42.18 -18.65 -29.08
N ILE A 662 -41.10 -19.00 -29.80
CA ILE A 662 -39.96 -18.11 -30.02
C ILE A 662 -40.38 -16.84 -30.77
N LYS A 663 -41.17 -16.97 -31.85
CA LYS A 663 -41.61 -15.81 -32.66
C LYS A 663 -42.58 -14.91 -31.90
N ALA A 664 -43.51 -15.49 -31.12
CA ALA A 664 -44.42 -14.72 -30.26
C ALA A 664 -43.68 -14.01 -29.11
N ARG A 665 -42.70 -14.66 -28.48
CA ARG A 665 -41.87 -14.05 -27.43
C ARG A 665 -40.99 -12.93 -27.97
N SER A 666 -40.45 -13.05 -29.19
CA SER A 666 -39.59 -12.03 -29.79
C SER A 666 -40.26 -10.66 -29.94
N LEU A 667 -41.57 -10.63 -30.25
CA LEU A 667 -42.31 -9.38 -30.41
C LEU A 667 -42.72 -8.76 -29.06
N LYS A 668 -43.02 -9.59 -28.04
CA LYS A 668 -43.29 -9.08 -26.67
C LYS A 668 -42.02 -8.53 -26.00
N LYS A 669 -40.87 -9.19 -26.23
CA LYS A 669 -39.56 -8.83 -25.66
C LYS A 669 -39.06 -7.45 -26.10
N ALA A 670 -39.54 -6.92 -27.23
CA ALA A 670 -39.22 -5.56 -27.67
C ALA A 670 -39.96 -4.48 -26.84
N SER A 671 -41.18 -4.76 -26.37
CA SER A 671 -41.98 -3.83 -25.55
C SER A 671 -41.63 -3.89 -24.07
N GLU A 672 -41.30 -5.07 -23.54
CA GLU A 672 -40.83 -5.22 -22.14
C GLU A 672 -39.39 -4.70 -21.94
N SER A 673 -38.66 -4.39 -23.02
CA SER A 673 -37.23 -4.00 -23.00
C SER A 673 -36.90 -2.69 -22.27
N ARG A 674 -37.91 -1.94 -21.81
CA ARG A 674 -37.75 -0.67 -21.07
C ARG A 674 -38.36 -0.68 -19.67
N ALA A 675 -38.94 -1.80 -19.22
CA ALA A 675 -39.50 -1.89 -17.88
C ALA A 675 -38.36 -2.07 -16.87
N TRP A 676 -38.26 -1.15 -15.90
CA TRP A 676 -37.36 -1.30 -14.77
C TRP A 676 -37.89 -2.35 -13.78
N ARG A 677 -36.99 -3.14 -13.22
CA ARG A 677 -37.32 -4.16 -12.21
C ARG A 677 -36.54 -3.89 -10.93
N LEU A 678 -37.26 -3.59 -9.85
CA LEU A 678 -36.73 -3.61 -8.48
C LEU A 678 -36.71 -5.05 -7.95
N THR A 679 -35.58 -5.45 -7.39
CA THR A 679 -35.41 -6.68 -6.62
C THR A 679 -34.90 -6.30 -5.23
N ALA A 680 -35.69 -6.57 -4.19
CA ALA A 680 -35.39 -6.18 -2.82
C ALA A 680 -34.87 -7.37 -2.00
N PHE A 681 -33.88 -7.14 -1.14
CA PHE A 681 -33.34 -8.16 -0.20
C PHE A 681 -34.02 -8.13 1.17
N GLN A 682 -34.99 -7.24 1.33
CA GLN A 682 -35.86 -7.08 2.49
C GLN A 682 -37.20 -6.49 2.04
N ARG A 683 -38.14 -6.32 2.97
CA ARG A 683 -39.34 -5.54 2.70
C ARG A 683 -38.96 -4.06 2.53
N LEU A 684 -39.33 -3.47 1.40
CA LEU A 684 -39.20 -2.04 1.12
C LEU A 684 -40.60 -1.49 0.89
N ASP A 685 -40.89 -0.32 1.46
CA ASP A 685 -42.17 0.37 1.30
C ASP A 685 -42.06 1.51 0.27
N PHE A 686 -41.15 1.36 -0.71
CA PHE A 686 -40.91 2.24 -1.86
C PHE A 686 -40.68 1.43 -3.15
N THR A 687 -40.88 2.06 -4.30
CA THR A 687 -40.87 1.43 -5.63
C THR A 687 -39.59 1.73 -6.43
N CYS A 688 -39.49 1.15 -7.63
CA CYS A 688 -38.39 1.45 -8.54
C CYS A 688 -38.43 2.90 -9.04
N ASP A 689 -39.61 3.48 -9.23
CA ASP A 689 -39.77 4.82 -9.78
C ASP A 689 -39.33 5.88 -8.74
N ASP A 690 -39.62 5.65 -7.45
CA ASP A 690 -39.12 6.47 -6.34
C ASP A 690 -37.57 6.51 -6.27
N VAL A 691 -36.92 5.39 -6.62
CA VAL A 691 -35.45 5.31 -6.72
C VAL A 691 -34.94 6.09 -7.94
N LEU A 692 -35.64 6.02 -9.08
CA LEU A 692 -35.26 6.74 -10.31
C LEU A 692 -35.39 8.26 -10.16
N ASP A 693 -36.38 8.73 -9.40
CA ASP A 693 -36.58 10.15 -9.09
C ASP A 693 -35.43 10.77 -8.27
N SER A 694 -34.55 9.96 -7.69
CA SER A 694 -33.32 10.41 -7.02
C SER A 694 -32.15 10.70 -7.97
N LEU A 695 -32.19 10.26 -9.23
CA LEU A 695 -31.07 10.33 -10.19
C LEU A 695 -30.89 11.73 -10.84
N LYS A 696 -30.82 12.77 -10.01
CA LYS A 696 -30.66 14.19 -10.40
C LYS A 696 -29.22 14.64 -10.13
N GLU A 697 -28.72 15.62 -10.88
CA GLU A 697 -27.33 16.08 -10.73
C GLU A 697 -27.04 16.68 -9.34
N ASP A 698 -27.99 17.44 -8.79
CA ASP A 698 -27.91 18.01 -7.43
C ASP A 698 -27.86 16.95 -6.31
N ASN A 699 -28.27 15.72 -6.60
CA ASN A 699 -28.27 14.62 -5.65
C ASN A 699 -26.96 13.81 -5.68
N ILE A 700 -26.00 14.14 -6.54
CA ILE A 700 -24.76 13.36 -6.67
C ILE A 700 -23.86 13.59 -5.44
N ILE A 701 -23.55 12.50 -4.74
CA ILE A 701 -22.67 12.48 -3.56
C ILE A 701 -21.30 11.84 -3.85
N GLY A 702 -21.10 11.23 -5.02
CA GLY A 702 -19.79 10.71 -5.44
C GLY A 702 -19.74 10.37 -6.93
N LYS A 703 -18.56 10.55 -7.55
CA LYS A 703 -18.25 10.17 -8.94
C LYS A 703 -16.86 9.50 -8.97
N GLY A 704 -16.73 8.35 -9.62
CA GLY A 704 -15.44 7.66 -9.76
C GLY A 704 -15.50 6.48 -10.73
N GLY A 705 -14.41 5.70 -10.81
CA GLY A 705 -14.27 4.58 -11.75
C GLY A 705 -15.33 3.47 -11.60
N ALA A 706 -15.95 3.34 -10.43
CA ALA A 706 -17.04 2.39 -10.17
C ALA A 706 -18.44 2.92 -10.56
N GLY A 707 -18.58 4.20 -10.94
CA GLY A 707 -19.84 4.82 -11.31
C GLY A 707 -20.17 6.12 -10.58
N ILE A 708 -21.46 6.47 -10.51
CA ILE A 708 -21.98 7.67 -9.87
C ILE A 708 -22.90 7.27 -8.72
N VAL A 709 -22.72 7.87 -7.54
CA VAL A 709 -23.58 7.64 -6.37
C VAL A 709 -24.48 8.86 -6.14
N TYR A 710 -25.78 8.62 -6.01
CA TYR A 710 -26.81 9.62 -5.77
C TYR A 710 -27.41 9.44 -4.38
N LYS A 711 -27.79 10.53 -3.72
CA LYS A 711 -28.61 10.50 -2.50
C LYS A 711 -30.09 10.54 -2.85
N GLY A 712 -30.86 9.58 -2.36
CA GLY A 712 -32.32 9.54 -2.45
C GLY A 712 -32.99 9.72 -1.10
N VAL A 713 -34.20 10.27 -1.12
CA VAL A 713 -35.14 10.26 0.01
C VAL A 713 -36.41 9.57 -0.48
N MET A 714 -36.78 8.47 0.16
CA MET A 714 -37.93 7.65 -0.23
C MET A 714 -39.24 8.21 0.38
N PRO A 715 -40.43 7.86 -0.15
CA PRO A 715 -41.71 8.42 0.32
C PRO A 715 -42.02 8.19 1.81
N ASN A 716 -41.42 7.17 2.42
CA ASN A 716 -41.53 6.86 3.86
C ASN A 716 -40.54 7.66 4.74
N GLY A 717 -39.65 8.45 4.15
CA GLY A 717 -38.60 9.22 4.84
C GLY A 717 -37.22 8.56 4.86
N ASP A 718 -37.07 7.33 4.38
CA ASP A 718 -35.78 6.63 4.36
C ASP A 718 -34.78 7.35 3.44
N GLN A 719 -33.55 7.56 3.93
CA GLN A 719 -32.44 8.06 3.12
C GLN A 719 -31.64 6.90 2.55
N VAL A 720 -31.45 6.91 1.23
CA VAL A 720 -30.77 5.84 0.48
C VAL A 720 -29.62 6.38 -0.36
N ALA A 721 -28.60 5.55 -0.59
CA ALA A 721 -27.52 5.83 -1.54
C ALA A 721 -27.69 4.93 -2.77
N VAL A 722 -27.87 5.54 -3.94
CA VAL A 722 -28.15 4.84 -5.21
C VAL A 722 -26.88 4.87 -6.08
N LYS A 723 -26.18 3.74 -6.17
CA LYS A 723 -24.97 3.58 -6.99
C LYS A 723 -25.37 3.16 -8.41
N ARG A 724 -25.18 4.06 -9.38
CA ARG A 724 -25.32 3.80 -10.82
C ARG A 724 -23.98 3.36 -11.39
N LEU A 725 -23.90 2.11 -11.83
CA LEU A 725 -22.70 1.56 -12.46
C LEU A 725 -22.50 2.14 -13.88
N ALA A 726 -21.24 2.25 -14.31
CA ALA A 726 -20.90 2.78 -15.63
C ALA A 726 -21.33 1.82 -16.76
N ALA A 727 -21.93 2.35 -17.82
CA ALA A 727 -22.38 1.55 -18.97
C ALA A 727 -21.19 1.21 -19.89
N MET A 728 -20.66 -0.01 -19.78
CA MET A 728 -19.58 -0.48 -20.65
C MET A 728 -20.09 -0.80 -22.07
N SER A 729 -19.26 -0.48 -23.08
CA SER A 729 -19.59 -0.71 -24.49
C SER A 729 -19.84 -2.20 -24.78
N ARG A 730 -20.86 -2.48 -25.61
CA ARG A 730 -21.29 -3.86 -25.97
C ARG A 730 -20.15 -4.65 -26.64
N GLY A 731 -19.42 -5.44 -25.86
CA GLY A 731 -18.31 -6.28 -26.34
C GLY A 731 -17.52 -7.03 -25.25
N SER A 732 -17.39 -6.46 -24.04
CA SER A 732 -16.64 -7.08 -22.94
C SER A 732 -17.54 -7.92 -22.00
N SER A 733 -17.33 -9.24 -21.97
CA SER A 733 -18.12 -10.21 -21.19
C SER A 733 -17.69 -10.30 -19.71
N HIS A 734 -17.67 -9.18 -18.98
CA HIS A 734 -17.19 -9.10 -17.59
C HIS A 734 -18.15 -8.29 -16.69
N ASP A 735 -19.34 -8.85 -16.44
CA ASP A 735 -20.43 -8.25 -15.62
C ASP A 735 -20.18 -8.42 -14.10
N HIS A 736 -18.91 -8.41 -13.66
CA HIS A 736 -18.52 -8.96 -12.35
C HIS A 736 -18.89 -8.08 -11.16
N GLY A 737 -18.68 -6.75 -11.22
CA GLY A 737 -18.90 -5.89 -10.05
C GLY A 737 -20.34 -5.87 -9.55
N PHE A 738 -21.31 -5.78 -10.46
CA PHE A 738 -22.73 -5.83 -10.13
C PHE A 738 -23.13 -7.17 -9.49
N ASN A 739 -22.69 -8.28 -10.09
CA ASN A 739 -23.03 -9.61 -9.62
C ASN A 739 -22.29 -9.97 -8.31
N ALA A 740 -21.06 -9.47 -8.11
CA ALA A 740 -20.30 -9.63 -6.87
C ALA A 740 -20.96 -8.89 -5.69
N GLU A 741 -21.33 -7.61 -5.87
CA GLU A 741 -22.05 -6.83 -4.84
C GLU A 741 -23.39 -7.49 -4.47
N ILE A 742 -24.16 -7.96 -5.47
CA ILE A 742 -25.44 -8.66 -5.22
C ILE A 742 -25.27 -10.02 -4.53
N GLN A 743 -24.33 -10.85 -4.99
CA GLN A 743 -24.14 -12.18 -4.39
C GLN A 743 -23.62 -12.09 -2.96
N THR A 744 -22.80 -11.08 -2.67
CA THR A 744 -22.22 -10.81 -1.35
C THR A 744 -23.24 -10.14 -0.43
N LEU A 745 -23.59 -8.88 -0.69
CA LEU A 745 -24.43 -8.08 0.20
C LEU A 745 -25.90 -8.48 0.20
N GLY A 746 -26.38 -9.17 -0.84
CA GLY A 746 -27.72 -9.75 -0.85
C GLY A 746 -27.90 -10.95 0.09
N ARG A 747 -26.81 -11.46 0.69
CA ARG A 747 -26.81 -12.65 1.57
C ARG A 747 -26.30 -12.41 2.98
N ILE A 748 -25.49 -11.38 3.20
CA ILE A 748 -24.90 -11.09 4.51
C ILE A 748 -25.59 -9.92 5.23
N ARG A 749 -25.60 -9.96 6.56
CA ARG A 749 -26.11 -8.88 7.42
C ARG A 749 -25.27 -8.81 8.70
N HIS A 750 -24.55 -7.72 8.89
CA HIS A 750 -23.69 -7.49 10.05
C HIS A 750 -23.71 -6.00 10.39
N ARG A 751 -23.55 -5.64 11.67
CA ARG A 751 -23.63 -4.24 12.12
C ARG A 751 -22.60 -3.34 11.44
N HIS A 752 -21.40 -3.84 11.19
CA HIS A 752 -20.28 -3.07 10.64
C HIS A 752 -20.06 -3.31 9.13
N ILE A 753 -21.13 -3.59 8.38
CA ILE A 753 -21.13 -3.76 6.92
C ILE A 753 -22.33 -3.01 6.34
N VAL A 754 -22.12 -2.21 5.30
CA VAL A 754 -23.18 -1.43 4.66
C VAL A 754 -24.24 -2.36 4.05
N ARG A 755 -25.51 -2.16 4.41
CA ARG A 755 -26.63 -2.99 3.96
C ARG A 755 -27.10 -2.60 2.56
N LEU A 756 -27.13 -3.59 1.66
CA LEU A 756 -27.80 -3.51 0.37
C LEU A 756 -29.31 -3.73 0.56
N LEU A 757 -30.12 -2.72 0.28
CA LEU A 757 -31.58 -2.74 0.43
C LEU A 757 -32.24 -3.48 -0.76
N GLY A 758 -31.71 -3.26 -1.96
CA GLY A 758 -32.17 -3.85 -3.21
C GLY A 758 -31.37 -3.37 -4.42
N PHE A 759 -31.79 -3.77 -5.62
CA PHE A 759 -31.26 -3.27 -6.88
C PHE A 759 -32.38 -3.00 -7.90
N CYS A 760 -32.19 -2.00 -8.75
CA CYS A 760 -33.06 -1.69 -9.87
C CYS A 760 -32.31 -1.96 -11.17
N SER A 761 -32.84 -2.84 -12.01
CA SER A 761 -32.20 -3.23 -13.29
C SER A 761 -33.14 -3.02 -14.47
N ASN A 762 -32.59 -2.54 -15.59
CA ASN A 762 -33.23 -2.63 -16.91
C ASN A 762 -32.24 -3.26 -17.92
N HIS A 763 -32.53 -3.19 -19.23
CA HIS A 763 -31.69 -3.81 -20.26
C HIS A 763 -30.38 -3.05 -20.60
N GLU A 764 -30.14 -1.88 -20.02
CA GLU A 764 -29.02 -0.98 -20.35
C GLU A 764 -28.32 -0.38 -19.11
N THR A 765 -28.90 -0.49 -17.91
CA THR A 765 -28.36 0.10 -16.68
C THR A 765 -28.79 -0.71 -15.45
N ASN A 766 -27.84 -0.86 -14.53
CA ASN A 766 -28.00 -1.45 -13.21
C ASN A 766 -27.76 -0.40 -12.13
N LEU A 767 -28.65 -0.33 -11.14
CA LEU A 767 -28.59 0.54 -9.97
C LEU A 767 -28.61 -0.31 -8.70
N LEU A 768 -27.75 -0.01 -7.75
CA LEU A 768 -27.70 -0.65 -6.43
C LEU A 768 -28.19 0.34 -5.38
N VAL A 769 -29.06 -0.09 -4.48
CA VAL A 769 -29.72 0.77 -3.49
C VAL A 769 -29.26 0.38 -2.09
N TYR A 770 -28.45 1.24 -1.49
CA TYR A 770 -27.85 1.12 -0.17
C TYR A 770 -28.57 2.00 0.85
N GLU A 771 -28.41 1.70 2.13
CA GLU A 771 -28.70 2.69 3.18
C GLU A 771 -27.69 3.84 3.11
N TYR A 772 -28.13 5.07 3.43
CA TYR A 772 -27.29 6.26 3.30
C TYR A 772 -26.47 6.51 4.57
N MET A 773 -25.15 6.66 4.40
CA MET A 773 -24.20 7.00 5.47
C MET A 773 -23.93 8.51 5.49
N PRO A 774 -24.45 9.27 6.48
CA PRO A 774 -24.48 10.73 6.43
C PRO A 774 -23.13 11.42 6.68
N ASN A 775 -22.18 10.76 7.33
CA ASN A 775 -20.85 11.33 7.59
C ASN A 775 -19.82 11.02 6.48
N GLY A 776 -20.24 10.37 5.39
CA GLY A 776 -19.36 10.05 4.26
C GLY A 776 -18.36 8.93 4.56
N SER A 777 -17.21 8.96 3.90
CA SER A 777 -16.13 7.98 4.10
C SER A 777 -15.11 8.44 5.14
N LEU A 778 -14.45 7.47 5.80
CA LEU A 778 -13.36 7.74 6.74
C LEU A 778 -12.23 8.54 6.07
N GLY A 779 -11.88 8.24 4.81
CA GLY A 779 -10.83 8.98 4.09
C GLY A 779 -11.19 10.46 3.88
N GLU A 780 -12.44 10.79 3.57
CA GLU A 780 -12.91 12.20 3.49
C GLU A 780 -12.92 12.89 4.86
N VAL A 781 -13.28 12.16 5.93
CA VAL A 781 -13.33 12.70 7.29
C VAL A 781 -11.93 12.84 7.92
N LEU A 782 -10.94 12.05 7.47
CA LEU A 782 -9.56 12.09 7.96
C LEU A 782 -8.67 13.05 7.16
N HIS A 783 -8.86 13.11 5.84
CA HIS A 783 -7.97 13.83 4.90
C HIS A 783 -8.63 15.00 4.15
N GLY A 784 -9.96 15.15 4.23
CA GLY A 784 -10.70 16.16 3.48
C GLY A 784 -10.70 17.56 4.11
N LYS A 785 -11.32 18.52 3.43
CA LYS A 785 -11.37 19.96 3.81
C LYS A 785 -12.00 20.25 5.19
N LYS A 786 -12.57 19.26 5.87
CA LYS A 786 -13.13 19.33 7.24
C LYS A 786 -12.39 18.46 8.26
N GLY A 787 -11.37 17.70 7.86
CA GLY A 787 -10.79 16.59 8.62
C GLY A 787 -9.88 16.95 9.80
N GLY A 788 -10.26 17.96 10.59
CA GLY A 788 -9.46 18.45 11.72
C GLY A 788 -9.79 17.84 13.09
N HIS A 789 -10.84 17.00 13.21
CA HIS A 789 -11.52 16.79 14.50
C HIS A 789 -11.88 15.34 14.87
N LEU A 790 -11.35 14.32 14.18
CA LEU A 790 -11.45 12.94 14.72
C LEU A 790 -10.51 12.80 15.93
N HIS A 791 -11.09 12.93 17.12
CA HIS A 791 -10.43 12.63 18.39
C HIS A 791 -10.03 11.14 18.45
N TRP A 792 -9.04 10.83 19.30
CA TRP A 792 -8.41 9.51 19.33
C TRP A 792 -9.40 8.38 19.68
N ASP A 793 -10.32 8.62 20.62
CA ASP A 793 -11.40 7.69 21.00
C ASP A 793 -12.25 7.27 19.78
N THR A 794 -12.56 8.21 18.91
CA THR A 794 -13.38 7.98 17.72
C THR A 794 -12.57 7.25 16.64
N ARG A 795 -11.28 7.56 16.49
CA ARG A 795 -10.35 6.78 15.63
C ARG A 795 -10.21 5.34 16.09
N TYR A 796 -10.06 5.12 17.40
CA TYR A 796 -9.97 3.80 18.02
C TYR A 796 -11.26 3.00 17.84
N LYS A 797 -12.43 3.62 18.08
CA LYS A 797 -13.74 3.03 17.81
C LYS A 797 -13.85 2.58 16.35
N ILE A 798 -13.54 3.46 15.40
CA ILE A 798 -13.60 3.17 13.96
C ILE A 798 -12.68 2.00 13.58
N ALA A 799 -11.45 1.96 14.10
CA ALA A 799 -10.53 0.86 13.89
C ALA A 799 -11.12 -0.50 14.37
N LEU A 800 -11.61 -0.55 15.61
CA LEU A 800 -12.17 -1.77 16.19
C LEU A 800 -13.45 -2.25 15.49
N GLU A 801 -14.30 -1.32 15.05
CA GLU A 801 -15.56 -1.61 14.35
C GLU A 801 -15.33 -2.09 12.91
N ALA A 802 -14.44 -1.44 12.16
CA ALA A 802 -14.03 -1.90 10.84
C ALA A 802 -13.35 -3.30 10.91
N ALA A 803 -12.51 -3.53 11.93
CA ALA A 803 -11.89 -4.84 12.16
C ALA A 803 -12.94 -5.94 12.40
N LYS A 804 -14.01 -5.65 13.17
CA LYS A 804 -15.14 -6.58 13.38
C LYS A 804 -15.90 -6.85 12.07
N GLY A 805 -16.09 -5.82 11.23
CA GLY A 805 -16.70 -5.97 9.90
C GLY A 805 -15.94 -6.95 9.01
N LEU A 806 -14.60 -6.82 8.94
CA LEU A 806 -13.74 -7.72 8.17
C LEU A 806 -13.63 -9.12 8.78
N CYS A 807 -13.53 -9.23 10.12
CA CYS A 807 -13.52 -10.52 10.83
C CYS A 807 -14.75 -11.38 10.50
N TYR A 808 -15.94 -10.76 10.45
CA TYR A 808 -17.17 -11.45 10.07
C TYR A 808 -17.12 -12.00 8.63
N LEU A 809 -16.56 -11.25 7.67
CA LEU A 809 -16.40 -11.68 6.28
C LEU A 809 -15.44 -12.87 6.13
N HIS A 810 -14.33 -12.85 6.86
CA HIS A 810 -13.27 -13.86 6.76
C HIS A 810 -13.58 -15.15 7.52
N HIS A 811 -14.29 -15.09 8.64
CA HIS A 811 -14.38 -16.22 9.59
C HIS A 811 -15.79 -16.64 9.99
N ASP A 812 -16.80 -15.79 9.79
CA ASP A 812 -18.18 -16.07 10.21
C ASP A 812 -19.12 -16.29 8.99
N CYS A 813 -18.69 -15.88 7.79
CA CYS A 813 -19.31 -16.22 6.51
C CYS A 813 -18.83 -17.57 5.96
N SER A 814 -19.74 -18.34 5.38
CA SER A 814 -19.46 -19.63 4.74
C SER A 814 -20.19 -19.73 3.39
N PRO A 815 -19.50 -19.79 2.23
CA PRO A 815 -18.04 -19.68 2.06
C PRO A 815 -17.49 -18.31 2.52
N LEU A 816 -16.19 -18.27 2.86
CA LEU A 816 -15.53 -17.05 3.33
C LEU A 816 -15.43 -16.00 2.22
N ILE A 817 -15.39 -14.73 2.61
CA ILE A 817 -15.53 -13.59 1.69
C ILE A 817 -14.32 -12.68 1.83
N VAL A 818 -13.50 -12.56 0.78
CA VAL A 818 -12.38 -11.60 0.73
C VAL A 818 -12.85 -10.34 0.02
N HIS A 819 -12.60 -9.16 0.62
CA HIS A 819 -13.07 -7.85 0.17
C HIS A 819 -12.26 -7.30 -1.01
N ARG A 820 -10.93 -7.45 -0.95
CA ARG A 820 -9.91 -7.12 -1.97
C ARG A 820 -9.71 -5.62 -2.28
N ASP A 821 -10.56 -4.74 -1.76
CA ASP A 821 -10.39 -3.28 -1.85
C ASP A 821 -10.71 -2.59 -0.51
N VAL A 822 -10.06 -3.03 0.57
CA VAL A 822 -10.15 -2.34 1.87
C VAL A 822 -9.31 -1.06 1.82
N LYS A 823 -9.90 0.08 2.19
CA LYS A 823 -9.24 1.40 2.25
C LYS A 823 -10.08 2.38 3.07
N SER A 824 -9.50 3.49 3.52
CA SER A 824 -10.24 4.51 4.28
C SER A 824 -11.45 5.09 3.53
N ASN A 825 -11.40 5.19 2.20
CA ASN A 825 -12.55 5.62 1.38
C ASN A 825 -13.70 4.57 1.31
N ASN A 826 -13.43 3.29 1.60
CA ASN A 826 -14.43 2.20 1.59
C ASN A 826 -14.93 1.84 3.00
N ILE A 827 -14.56 2.61 4.01
CA ILE A 827 -15.14 2.53 5.36
C ILE A 827 -16.04 3.76 5.52
N LEU A 828 -17.35 3.54 5.50
CA LEU A 828 -18.34 4.61 5.63
C LEU A 828 -18.77 4.80 7.09
N LEU A 829 -19.19 6.02 7.42
CA LEU A 829 -19.51 6.43 8.78
C LEU A 829 -20.99 6.82 8.90
N ASP A 830 -21.70 6.18 9.83
CA ASP A 830 -23.09 6.52 10.14
C ASP A 830 -23.19 7.86 10.92
N SER A 831 -24.39 8.26 11.33
CA SER A 831 -24.60 9.49 12.11
C SER A 831 -23.89 9.51 13.48
N ASN A 832 -23.53 8.35 14.01
CA ASN A 832 -22.88 8.14 15.31
C ASN A 832 -21.37 7.85 15.17
N PHE A 833 -20.80 8.06 13.97
CA PHE A 833 -19.44 7.67 13.61
C PHE A 833 -19.16 6.16 13.84
N GLU A 834 -20.17 5.30 13.67
CA GLU A 834 -19.97 3.85 13.60
C GLU A 834 -19.46 3.44 12.22
N ALA A 835 -18.41 2.61 12.22
CA ALA A 835 -17.74 2.20 10.99
C ALA A 835 -18.46 1.04 10.30
N HIS A 836 -18.67 1.19 8.98
CA HIS A 836 -19.32 0.21 8.12
C HIS A 836 -18.47 -0.04 6.87
N VAL A 837 -18.03 -1.29 6.67
CA VAL A 837 -17.28 -1.70 5.47
C VAL A 837 -18.19 -1.68 4.23
N ALA A 838 -17.70 -1.14 3.12
CA ALA A 838 -18.47 -0.83 1.90
C ALA A 838 -17.69 -1.12 0.60
N ASP A 839 -18.41 -1.08 -0.52
CA ASP A 839 -17.89 -1.25 -1.89
C ASP A 839 -17.31 -2.64 -2.22
N PHE A 840 -18.21 -3.63 -2.24
CA PHE A 840 -17.90 -5.05 -2.49
C PHE A 840 -17.76 -5.38 -4.00
N GLY A 841 -17.51 -4.39 -4.86
CA GLY A 841 -17.40 -4.56 -6.32
C GLY A 841 -16.28 -5.48 -6.79
N LEU A 842 -15.32 -5.77 -5.91
CA LEU A 842 -14.20 -6.68 -6.15
C LEU A 842 -14.21 -7.93 -5.25
N ALA A 843 -15.21 -8.06 -4.37
CA ALA A 843 -15.27 -9.11 -3.36
C ALA A 843 -15.42 -10.51 -3.99
N LYS A 844 -14.87 -11.54 -3.33
CA LYS A 844 -14.85 -12.91 -3.85
C LYS A 844 -15.08 -13.94 -2.74
N PHE A 845 -15.84 -14.98 -3.05
CA PHE A 845 -16.01 -16.16 -2.21
C PHE A 845 -14.88 -17.17 -2.47
N LEU A 846 -14.24 -17.68 -1.42
CA LEU A 846 -13.27 -18.79 -1.53
C LEU A 846 -13.91 -20.08 -0.99
N GLN A 847 -13.82 -21.18 -1.75
CA GLN A 847 -14.53 -22.43 -1.44
C GLN A 847 -13.78 -23.36 -0.47
N ASP A 848 -12.44 -23.24 -0.38
CA ASP A 848 -11.59 -24.00 0.54
C ASP A 848 -10.76 -23.04 1.40
N SER A 849 -10.90 -23.14 2.73
CA SER A 849 -10.27 -22.25 3.72
C SER A 849 -8.79 -22.56 3.98
N GLY A 850 -8.01 -22.69 2.90
CA GLY A 850 -6.58 -23.00 2.96
C GLY A 850 -5.86 -23.02 1.61
N THR A 851 -6.53 -22.66 0.50
CA THR A 851 -5.90 -22.61 -0.84
C THR A 851 -6.12 -21.25 -1.48
N SER A 852 -5.04 -20.51 -1.72
CA SER A 852 -5.09 -19.25 -2.46
C SER A 852 -5.57 -19.47 -3.89
N GLU A 853 -6.59 -18.73 -4.34
CA GLU A 853 -6.98 -18.76 -5.75
C GLU A 853 -6.12 -17.79 -6.58
N CYS A 854 -5.63 -18.26 -7.73
CA CYS A 854 -4.88 -17.44 -8.67
C CYS A 854 -5.83 -16.58 -9.51
N MET A 855 -5.61 -15.27 -9.53
CA MET A 855 -6.46 -14.30 -10.22
C MET A 855 -5.93 -13.96 -11.62
N SER A 856 -6.84 -13.65 -12.56
CA SER A 856 -6.47 -13.22 -13.91
C SER A 856 -6.00 -11.77 -14.02
N ALA A 857 -6.18 -10.97 -12.96
CA ALA A 857 -5.74 -9.58 -12.85
C ALA A 857 -5.62 -9.13 -11.38
N ILE A 858 -4.71 -8.19 -11.12
CA ILE A 858 -4.61 -7.46 -9.85
C ILE A 858 -5.81 -6.50 -9.78
N ALA A 859 -6.51 -6.47 -8.64
CA ALA A 859 -7.62 -5.55 -8.41
C ALA A 859 -7.65 -5.14 -6.93
N GLY A 860 -7.59 -3.83 -6.69
CA GLY A 860 -7.48 -3.19 -5.38
C GLY A 860 -6.89 -1.78 -5.56
N SER A 861 -6.87 -0.97 -4.50
CA SER A 861 -6.40 0.42 -4.57
C SER A 861 -4.90 0.57 -4.29
N TYR A 862 -4.21 1.30 -5.17
CA TYR A 862 -2.78 1.60 -5.02
C TYR A 862 -2.46 2.22 -3.64
N GLY A 863 -1.38 1.77 -3.00
CA GLY A 863 -1.05 2.09 -1.60
C GLY A 863 -1.67 1.16 -0.55
N TYR A 864 -2.72 0.39 -0.89
CA TYR A 864 -3.36 -0.59 0.01
C TYR A 864 -3.17 -2.05 -0.43
N ILE A 865 -2.73 -2.29 -1.67
CA ILE A 865 -2.50 -3.63 -2.22
C ILE A 865 -1.34 -4.30 -1.47
N ALA A 866 -1.58 -5.51 -0.96
CA ALA A 866 -0.56 -6.31 -0.31
C ALA A 866 0.57 -6.71 -1.30
N PRO A 867 1.86 -6.66 -0.91
CA PRO A 867 2.98 -6.89 -1.82
C PRO A 867 2.87 -8.21 -2.59
N GLU A 868 2.64 -9.32 -1.89
CA GLU A 868 2.52 -10.65 -2.50
C GLU A 868 1.33 -10.76 -3.46
N TYR A 869 0.25 -10.02 -3.23
CA TYR A 869 -0.89 -10.01 -4.16
C TYR A 869 -0.54 -9.28 -5.47
N ALA A 870 0.29 -8.23 -5.40
CA ALA A 870 0.82 -7.57 -6.60
C ALA A 870 1.74 -8.48 -7.43
N TYR A 871 2.55 -9.34 -6.78
CA TYR A 871 3.56 -10.17 -7.46
C TYR A 871 3.12 -11.59 -7.82
N THR A 872 2.19 -12.20 -7.09
CA THR A 872 1.86 -13.64 -7.24
C THR A 872 0.47 -13.92 -7.81
N LEU A 873 -0.38 -12.90 -7.93
CA LEU A 873 -1.81 -13.01 -8.28
C LEU A 873 -2.65 -13.92 -7.35
N LYS A 874 -2.06 -14.45 -6.28
CA LYS A 874 -2.75 -15.22 -5.24
C LYS A 874 -3.52 -14.28 -4.33
N VAL A 875 -4.78 -14.62 -4.05
CA VAL A 875 -5.62 -13.93 -3.07
C VAL A 875 -6.05 -14.90 -1.98
N ASP A 876 -5.85 -14.49 -0.74
CA ASP A 876 -6.38 -15.06 0.49
C ASP A 876 -6.92 -13.93 1.39
N GLU A 877 -7.40 -14.23 2.58
CA GLU A 877 -7.90 -13.22 3.51
C GLU A 877 -6.81 -12.26 4.06
N LYS A 878 -5.53 -12.62 3.94
CA LYS A 878 -4.40 -11.82 4.44
C LYS A 878 -4.09 -10.62 3.56
N SER A 879 -4.59 -10.57 2.32
CA SER A 879 -4.52 -9.34 1.51
C SER A 879 -5.35 -8.22 2.14
N ASP A 880 -6.54 -8.53 2.65
CA ASP A 880 -7.40 -7.56 3.34
C ASP A 880 -6.80 -7.11 4.66
N VAL A 881 -6.09 -8.00 5.37
CA VAL A 881 -5.40 -7.66 6.63
C VAL A 881 -4.32 -6.61 6.39
N TYR A 882 -3.53 -6.73 5.31
CA TYR A 882 -2.54 -5.71 4.93
C TYR A 882 -3.20 -4.37 4.65
N SER A 883 -4.22 -4.38 3.80
CA SER A 883 -4.98 -3.18 3.45
C SER A 883 -5.61 -2.52 4.69
N PHE A 884 -6.07 -3.30 5.67
CA PHE A 884 -6.53 -2.81 6.96
C PHE A 884 -5.40 -2.25 7.84
N GLY A 885 -4.22 -2.87 7.83
CA GLY A 885 -3.01 -2.34 8.48
C GLY A 885 -2.62 -0.95 7.97
N VAL A 886 -2.72 -0.72 6.65
CA VAL A 886 -2.53 0.61 6.05
C VAL A 886 -3.56 1.62 6.59
N VAL A 887 -4.84 1.24 6.71
CA VAL A 887 -5.87 2.10 7.34
C VAL A 887 -5.55 2.43 8.80
N LEU A 888 -4.99 1.48 9.57
CA LEU A 888 -4.53 1.77 10.94
C LEU A 888 -3.37 2.77 10.96
N LEU A 889 -2.44 2.70 10.00
CA LEU A 889 -1.38 3.71 9.86
C LEU A 889 -1.92 5.08 9.46
N GLU A 890 -2.93 5.17 8.58
CA GLU A 890 -3.63 6.43 8.31
C GLU A 890 -4.26 7.01 9.60
N LEU A 891 -4.92 6.18 10.41
CA LEU A 891 -5.55 6.62 11.66
C LEU A 891 -4.53 7.11 12.71
N VAL A 892 -3.35 6.50 12.80
CA VAL A 892 -2.26 6.90 13.72
C VAL A 892 -1.53 8.15 13.24
N THR A 893 -1.18 8.21 11.95
CA THR A 893 -0.31 9.27 11.38
C THR A 893 -1.09 10.47 10.87
N GLY A 894 -2.37 10.29 10.53
CA GLY A 894 -3.21 11.31 9.89
C GLY A 894 -2.89 11.58 8.43
N ARG A 895 -1.99 10.81 7.81
CA ARG A 895 -1.47 11.02 6.45
C ARG A 895 -2.08 10.07 5.44
N LYS A 896 -2.04 10.46 4.16
CA LYS A 896 -2.43 9.56 3.05
C LYS A 896 -1.39 8.46 2.86
N PRO A 897 -1.78 7.29 2.31
CA PRO A 897 -0.88 6.13 2.18
C PRO A 897 0.23 6.32 1.13
N VAL A 898 0.07 7.24 0.18
CA VAL A 898 1.01 7.53 -0.90
C VAL A 898 1.03 9.03 -1.23
N GLY A 899 2.16 9.53 -1.73
CA GLY A 899 2.31 10.89 -2.28
C GLY A 899 2.95 11.92 -1.35
N GLU A 900 3.10 11.64 -0.05
CA GLU A 900 3.66 12.58 0.95
C GLU A 900 5.12 12.28 1.35
N PHE A 901 5.73 11.19 0.87
CA PHE A 901 6.94 10.61 1.45
C PHE A 901 8.20 10.58 0.54
N GLY A 902 8.08 11.10 -0.68
CA GLY A 902 9.10 11.03 -1.73
C GLY A 902 8.87 9.90 -2.73
N ASP A 903 9.66 9.86 -3.79
CA ASP A 903 9.46 8.97 -4.94
C ASP A 903 9.51 7.48 -4.54
N GLY A 904 8.45 6.75 -4.88
CA GLY A 904 8.34 5.30 -4.63
C GLY A 904 8.12 4.89 -3.16
N VAL A 905 8.08 5.84 -2.22
CA VAL A 905 7.91 5.55 -0.79
C VAL A 905 6.43 5.65 -0.39
N ASP A 906 5.88 4.54 0.11
CA ASP A 906 4.55 4.50 0.73
C ASP A 906 4.59 4.74 2.26
N ILE A 907 3.42 4.86 2.87
CA ILE A 907 3.28 5.08 4.33
C ILE A 907 3.92 3.96 5.16
N VAL A 908 3.93 2.71 4.68
CA VAL A 908 4.51 1.57 5.41
C VAL A 908 6.03 1.71 5.44
N GLN A 909 6.64 1.97 4.29
CA GLN A 909 8.07 2.20 4.16
C GLN A 909 8.52 3.46 4.92
N TRP A 910 7.77 4.56 4.83
CA TRP A 910 8.04 5.78 5.59
C TRP A 910 7.96 5.55 7.10
N VAL A 911 6.91 4.88 7.59
CA VAL A 911 6.76 4.54 9.01
C VAL A 911 7.92 3.65 9.48
N ARG A 912 8.25 2.58 8.75
CA ARG A 912 9.37 1.68 9.09
C ARG A 912 10.69 2.46 9.21
N LYS A 913 10.97 3.36 8.24
CA LYS A 913 12.15 4.23 8.23
C LYS A 913 12.19 5.26 9.36
N MET A 914 11.05 5.87 9.70
CA MET A 914 10.99 6.90 10.75
C MET A 914 11.04 6.32 12.18
N THR A 915 10.57 5.09 12.35
CA THR A 915 10.44 4.45 13.67
C THR A 915 11.54 3.42 13.98
N ASP A 916 12.40 3.10 13.00
CA ASP A 916 13.34 1.96 13.05
C ASP A 916 12.61 0.62 13.33
N SER A 917 11.36 0.52 12.86
CA SER A 917 10.38 -0.53 13.20
C SER A 917 10.13 -0.74 14.72
N ASN A 918 10.54 0.19 15.58
CA ASN A 918 10.31 0.12 17.02
C ASN A 918 9.00 0.83 17.42
N LYS A 919 8.10 0.11 18.08
CA LYS A 919 6.83 0.65 18.61
C LYS A 919 7.01 1.84 19.56
N GLU A 920 8.10 1.92 20.30
CA GLU A 920 8.38 3.04 21.22
C GLU A 920 8.68 4.36 20.46
N SER A 921 9.06 4.28 19.18
CA SER A 921 9.29 5.43 18.31
C SER A 921 8.02 6.02 17.69
N VAL A 922 6.82 5.49 17.98
CA VAL A 922 5.55 5.92 17.34
C VAL A 922 5.27 7.43 17.44
N LEU A 923 5.76 8.08 18.50
CA LEU A 923 5.65 9.53 18.69
C LEU A 923 6.29 10.36 17.55
N LYS A 924 7.22 9.78 16.78
CA LYS A 924 7.86 10.44 15.62
C LYS A 924 6.95 10.53 14.38
N VAL A 925 5.92 9.68 14.29
CA VAL A 925 5.04 9.55 13.10
C VAL A 925 3.58 9.90 13.39
N LEU A 926 3.25 10.20 14.64
CA LEU A 926 1.94 10.53 15.15
C LEU A 926 1.31 11.76 14.46
N ASP A 927 -0.01 11.72 14.26
CA ASP A 927 -0.78 12.86 13.73
C ASP A 927 -0.66 14.09 14.65
N PRO A 928 -0.06 15.21 14.20
CA PRO A 928 0.15 16.40 15.02
C PRO A 928 -1.16 17.12 15.38
N ARG A 929 -2.30 16.77 14.77
CA ARG A 929 -3.63 17.32 15.11
C ARG A 929 -4.20 16.77 16.43
N LEU A 930 -3.63 15.69 16.97
CA LEU A 930 -4.15 15.01 18.17
C LEU A 930 -3.53 15.60 19.45
N SER A 931 -4.29 16.44 20.16
CA SER A 931 -3.79 17.22 21.31
C SER A 931 -3.85 16.52 22.68
N SER A 932 -4.65 15.46 22.83
CA SER A 932 -4.79 14.68 24.06
C SER A 932 -4.93 13.21 23.69
N ILE A 933 -3.95 12.38 24.06
CA ILE A 933 -3.91 10.98 23.61
C ILE A 933 -3.37 10.04 24.69
N PRO A 934 -4.03 8.89 24.91
CA PRO A 934 -3.44 7.78 25.64
C PRO A 934 -2.31 7.13 24.80
N ILE A 935 -1.05 7.51 25.08
CA ILE A 935 0.14 7.02 24.34
C ILE A 935 0.19 5.49 24.28
N HIS A 936 -0.26 4.80 25.33
CA HIS A 936 -0.33 3.33 25.38
C HIS A 936 -1.29 2.74 24.33
N GLU A 937 -2.45 3.34 24.11
CA GLU A 937 -3.41 2.91 23.08
C GLU A 937 -2.84 3.16 21.67
N VAL A 938 -2.21 4.31 21.43
CA VAL A 938 -1.55 4.60 20.15
C VAL A 938 -0.45 3.59 19.86
N THR A 939 0.41 3.34 20.85
CA THR A 939 1.52 2.37 20.72
C THR A 939 0.99 0.97 20.43
N HIS A 940 -0.18 0.63 20.99
CA HIS A 940 -0.86 -0.65 20.77
C HIS A 940 -1.50 -0.75 19.38
N VAL A 941 -2.26 0.27 18.95
CA VAL A 941 -2.84 0.33 17.58
C VAL A 941 -1.74 0.36 16.52
N PHE A 942 -0.65 1.09 16.76
CA PHE A 942 0.52 1.12 15.89
C PHE A 942 1.21 -0.25 15.82
N TYR A 943 1.37 -0.94 16.95
CA TYR A 943 1.90 -2.31 16.97
C TYR A 943 1.04 -3.28 16.16
N VAL A 944 -0.30 -3.21 16.30
CA VAL A 944 -1.22 -3.99 15.46
C VAL A 944 -1.10 -3.61 13.98
N ALA A 945 -0.99 -2.31 13.67
CA ALA A 945 -0.80 -1.83 12.29
C ALA A 945 0.46 -2.44 11.67
N MET A 946 1.58 -2.43 12.40
CA MET A 946 2.85 -3.00 11.94
C MET A 946 2.76 -4.51 11.69
N LEU A 947 2.11 -5.28 12.58
CA LEU A 947 1.83 -6.72 12.37
C LEU A 947 0.96 -6.96 11.13
N CYS A 948 -0.02 -6.11 10.87
CA CYS A 948 -0.88 -6.22 9.71
C CYS A 948 -0.16 -5.91 8.39
N VAL A 949 0.82 -4.99 8.39
CA VAL A 949 1.56 -4.59 7.17
C VAL A 949 2.88 -5.35 6.97
N GLU A 950 3.03 -6.56 7.50
CA GLU A 950 4.20 -7.39 7.19
C GLU A 950 4.23 -7.86 5.73
N GLU A 951 5.44 -7.98 5.18
CA GLU A 951 5.65 -8.26 3.75
C GLU A 951 5.10 -9.63 3.32
N GLN A 952 5.08 -10.61 4.22
CA GLN A 952 4.58 -11.96 3.94
C GLN A 952 3.20 -12.17 4.58
N ALA A 953 2.20 -12.48 3.74
CA ALA A 953 0.81 -12.78 4.12
C ALA A 953 0.66 -13.69 5.35
N VAL A 954 1.48 -14.74 5.45
CA VAL A 954 1.43 -15.75 6.53
C VAL A 954 1.84 -15.22 7.91
N GLU A 955 2.56 -14.09 7.98
CA GLU A 955 2.98 -13.48 9.25
C GLU A 955 1.96 -12.48 9.79
N ARG A 956 1.05 -12.03 8.93
CA ARG A 956 -0.04 -11.14 9.34
C ARG A 956 -1.01 -11.90 10.23
N PRO A 957 -1.56 -11.28 11.28
CA PRO A 957 -2.65 -11.86 12.05
C PRO A 957 -3.88 -12.14 11.14
N THR A 958 -4.77 -13.03 11.58
CA THR A 958 -6.13 -13.12 11.06
C THR A 958 -6.95 -11.92 11.53
N MET A 959 -8.04 -11.55 10.85
CA MET A 959 -8.88 -10.46 11.35
C MET A 959 -9.52 -10.77 12.71
N ARG A 960 -9.69 -12.05 13.07
CA ARG A 960 -10.10 -12.48 14.41
C ARG A 960 -9.04 -12.15 15.47
N GLU A 961 -7.76 -12.43 15.20
CA GLU A 961 -6.63 -12.04 16.07
C GLU A 961 -6.50 -10.51 16.15
N VAL A 962 -6.67 -9.79 15.04
CA VAL A 962 -6.66 -8.30 15.03
C VAL A 962 -7.74 -7.74 15.96
N VAL A 963 -8.98 -8.24 15.88
CA VAL A 963 -10.08 -7.83 16.76
C VAL A 963 -9.78 -8.17 18.22
N GLN A 964 -9.19 -9.34 18.50
CA GLN A 964 -8.80 -9.72 19.86
C GLN A 964 -7.74 -8.77 20.43
N ILE A 965 -6.64 -8.54 19.70
CA ILE A 965 -5.55 -7.65 20.14
C ILE A 965 -6.07 -6.22 20.33
N LEU A 966 -6.90 -5.70 19.41
CA LEU A 966 -7.56 -4.39 19.55
C LEU A 966 -8.65 -4.33 20.65
N THR A 967 -8.97 -5.45 21.31
CA THR A 967 -9.88 -5.47 22.47
C THR A 967 -9.11 -5.60 23.79
N GLU A 968 -7.96 -6.27 23.79
CA GLU A 968 -7.13 -6.55 24.97
C GLU A 968 -6.09 -5.45 25.25
N ILE A 969 -6.54 -4.27 25.72
CA ILE A 969 -5.64 -3.16 26.11
C ILE A 969 -4.86 -3.52 27.40
N PRO A 970 -3.51 -3.43 27.42
CA PRO A 970 -2.73 -3.57 28.64
C PRO A 970 -2.97 -2.40 29.61
N LYS A 971 -3.53 -2.68 30.80
CA LYS A 971 -3.73 -1.66 31.86
C LYS A 971 -2.39 -1.28 32.51
N LEU A 972 -2.22 0.00 32.85
CA LEU A 972 -1.05 0.49 33.58
C LEU A 972 -0.83 -0.26 34.92
N PRO A 973 0.43 -0.54 35.31
CA PRO A 973 0.73 -0.84 36.71
C PRO A 973 0.48 0.42 37.56
N PRO A 974 -0.05 0.30 38.79
CA PRO A 974 -0.34 1.46 39.63
C PRO A 974 0.95 2.19 40.02
N SER A 975 0.96 3.51 39.83
CA SER A 975 2.08 4.38 40.18
C SER A 975 2.27 4.42 41.70
N LYS A 976 3.44 3.97 42.16
CA LYS A 976 3.95 4.28 43.50
C LYS A 976 4.34 5.76 43.55
N ASP A 977 3.38 6.64 43.82
CA ASP A 977 3.58 7.95 44.45
C ASP A 977 2.24 8.68 44.65
N GLN A 978 1.58 8.42 45.78
CA GLN A 978 0.89 9.45 46.60
C GLN A 978 0.46 8.83 47.95
N PRO A 979 0.40 9.63 49.03
CA PRO A 979 0.18 9.12 50.39
C PRO A 979 -1.30 8.81 50.66
N ALA A 980 -1.55 7.95 51.66
CA ALA A 980 -2.89 7.62 52.11
C ALA A 980 -3.60 8.86 52.71
N THR A 981 -4.78 9.19 52.17
CA THR A 981 -5.76 10.07 52.80
C THR A 981 -7.14 9.40 52.79
N GLU A 982 -7.89 9.65 53.85
CA GLU A 982 -9.02 8.82 54.27
C GLU A 982 -10.28 8.98 53.41
N SER A 983 -11.12 7.96 53.46
CA SER A 983 -12.40 7.89 52.75
C SER A 983 -13.50 8.74 53.42
N THR A 984 -14.18 9.57 52.64
CA THR A 984 -15.51 10.11 52.99
C THR A 984 -16.49 9.97 51.82
N THR A 985 -17.38 8.99 51.98
CA THR A 985 -18.81 8.98 51.59
C THR A 985 -19.35 9.96 50.53
N ASP A 986 -19.99 9.41 49.50
CA ASP A 986 -21.44 9.57 49.22
C ASP A 986 -21.87 8.37 48.35
N VAL A 987 -22.70 7.43 48.85
CA VAL A 987 -24.19 7.44 48.84
C VAL A 987 -24.78 7.41 47.43
N GLU A 988 -25.14 6.21 46.96
CA GLU A 988 -26.24 6.05 46.01
C GLU A 988 -27.06 4.78 46.31
N LEU A 989 -28.38 4.84 46.12
CA LEU A 989 -29.33 3.87 46.65
C LEU A 989 -29.57 2.69 45.71
N SER A 990 -29.70 1.49 46.27
CA SER A 990 -30.38 0.36 45.63
C SER A 990 -31.37 -0.31 46.62
N PRO A 991 -32.49 -0.88 46.14
CA PRO A 991 -33.64 -1.19 46.99
C PRO A 991 -33.54 -2.53 47.72
N LYS A 992 -34.25 -2.60 48.86
CA LYS A 992 -34.34 -3.77 49.75
C LYS A 992 -35.04 -4.98 49.09
N SER A 993 -34.54 -6.17 49.41
CA SER A 993 -35.37 -7.35 49.67
C SER A 993 -34.84 -8.07 50.92
N ASP A 994 -35.75 -8.50 51.80
CA ASP A 994 -35.44 -9.02 53.14
C ASP A 994 -34.96 -10.48 53.14
N GLY A 995 -34.26 -10.92 54.20
CA GLY A 995 -34.18 -12.35 54.54
C GLY A 995 -32.98 -12.88 55.33
N GLN A 996 -32.95 -12.66 56.65
CA GLN A 996 -32.43 -13.56 57.72
C GLN A 996 -30.99 -14.18 57.65
N GLY A 997 -30.21 -14.00 58.72
CA GLY A 997 -28.94 -14.73 59.00
C GLY A 997 -29.16 -16.11 59.66
N PRO A 998 -28.21 -16.69 60.46
CA PRO A 998 -27.10 -16.06 61.19
C PRO A 998 -25.74 -16.84 61.04
N PRO A 999 -24.80 -17.01 62.03
CA PRO A 999 -23.40 -16.58 61.83
C PRO A 999 -22.30 -17.63 62.16
N ASP A 1000 -21.03 -17.16 62.23
CA ASP A 1000 -19.81 -17.83 62.76
C ASP A 1000 -19.27 -19.02 61.92
N LEU A 1001 -17.97 -19.42 61.92
CA LEU A 1001 -16.83 -19.22 62.83
C LEU A 1001 -15.47 -19.06 62.08
N LEU A 1002 -14.57 -18.26 62.68
CA LEU A 1002 -13.12 -18.45 62.92
C LEU A 1002 -12.20 -19.27 61.97
N ASN A 1003 -11.15 -18.57 61.51
CA ASN A 1003 -9.71 -18.97 61.41
C ASN A 1003 -9.31 -20.39 60.93
N LEU A 1004 -8.71 -20.44 59.73
CA LEU A 1004 -7.30 -20.85 59.53
C LEU A 1004 -6.76 -20.37 58.18
#